data_AF-A0A2W5H3L3-F1
#
_entry.id   AF-A0A2W5H3L3-F1
#
_cell.length_a   1.000
_cell.length_b   1.000
_cell.length_c   1.000
_cell.angle_alpha   90.00
_cell.angle_beta   90.00
_cell.angle_gamma   90.00
#
_symmetry.space_group_name_H-M   'P 1'
#
loop_
_entity.id
_entity.type
_entity.pdbx_description
1 polymer ?
#
loop_
_entity_poly.entity_id
_entity_poly.type
_entity_poly.pdbx_seq_one_letter_code
_entity_poly.pdbx_strand_id
1 'polypeptide(L)'
;MPDLLLELRSEEIPARMQRKAAGDLKKLVTDALVERGLTYEGAREYWTPRRLTLDIRGLNARSADVREEKKGPRTDANEKAIEGFLRGAGLNDISEAQVVSDPKKGDFYIAIINKPGRPAEEIIAEVMPGIIRSFPWPKSMRSGPASMPKGSSYAGIEGKGSESLRWVRPLQSIVCLFGPEHDETQVIPFVIDGIVAGNVTYGHRFHAPGPITVRRFEDYVSSLEKAKVILDAERRKDIILHDAKDLAFANGLELVEDEGLLEEVSGLVEWPQVLMGTFEEDYLQIPAEIIRLTIKTNQKCFVTRSQGAEEGLSNRFILISNIEASDGGKEIIHGNGKVVRARLSDARHFWNRDQGNLPDLETLKDSAAKFGLDLKKPLDQRMAKLDALNVTFHAKLGTQGRRVARIRKLAKALAPVVGADADLVDRAVVLAKADLRTEAVGEFPELQGLMGRKYATLQGENESVAAAIEDHYKPQGPSDRLPADKVAITVALADKLDTLVGFWAIDEKPTGSKDPFALRRAALGVVRILLEKNVRLPLLKAVSHAWVNTFDRFIEIDANYVIWPFQHDSNGILTPVVDPLFNLQPPNKIDETPVVVQPKSVKLDTYQPVTFLYSVQNKGNFGFVESLEISPRGDELTKENSLLNGDANLLSFFHDRLKVYLRDLGARYDLIDAVLTPESDDLLMIARRVEALTAFITGEDGRNLLAGAKRATQLLAAEEKKGTVVADGVSKELLKLDAEKALYAAIKTASADAAKAVAGEDFRSAMQALSTLRAPVDKFFEDVLVNDEDAAIRANRLALLKAIREATGTVADFSKITG
;
A
#
# COMPACT_ATOMS: atom_id res chain seq x y z
N MET A 1 36.00 -2.48 23.66
CA MET A 1 34.91 -1.64 24.21
C MET A 1 33.92 -2.57 24.90
N PRO A 2 33.18 -2.14 25.94
CA PRO A 2 32.24 -3.02 26.63
C PRO A 2 31.02 -3.38 25.79
N ASP A 3 30.45 -4.54 26.08
CA ASP A 3 29.26 -5.09 25.43
C ASP A 3 28.07 -5.06 26.39
N LEU A 4 26.86 -4.96 25.83
CA LEU A 4 25.60 -5.03 26.58
C LEU A 4 24.80 -6.25 26.15
N LEU A 5 24.51 -7.13 27.10
CA LEU A 5 23.53 -8.21 26.97
C LEU A 5 22.25 -7.83 27.71
N LEU A 6 21.13 -7.84 27.00
CA LEU A 6 19.79 -7.65 27.54
C LEU A 6 18.89 -8.84 27.19
N GLU A 7 18.18 -9.40 28.17
CA GLU A 7 17.08 -10.33 27.98
C GLU A 7 15.82 -9.82 28.67
N LEU A 8 14.70 -9.84 27.95
CA LEU A 8 13.35 -9.71 28.50
C LEU A 8 12.62 -11.04 28.31
N ARG A 9 12.54 -11.83 29.38
CA ARG A 9 11.88 -13.15 29.36
C ARG A 9 10.44 -13.05 29.84
N SER A 10 9.49 -13.57 29.08
CA SER A 10 8.07 -13.60 29.41
C SER A 10 7.45 -14.99 29.24
N GLU A 11 6.17 -15.11 29.56
CA GLU A 11 5.35 -16.18 29.00
C GLU A 11 5.19 -16.06 27.47
N GLU A 12 4.62 -17.08 26.84
CA GLU A 12 4.64 -17.28 25.37
C GLU A 12 4.09 -16.09 24.56
N ILE A 13 5.02 -15.38 23.91
CA ILE A 13 4.80 -14.32 22.95
C ILE A 13 4.22 -14.95 21.67
N PRO A 14 3.08 -14.47 21.14
CA PRO A 14 2.55 -14.98 19.88
C PRO A 14 3.57 -14.84 18.73
N ALA A 15 3.82 -15.92 17.99
CA ALA A 15 4.83 -16.00 16.91
C ALA A 15 4.81 -14.78 15.97
N ARG A 16 3.62 -14.40 15.48
CA ARG A 16 3.41 -13.25 14.58
C ARG A 16 3.91 -11.89 15.10
N MET A 17 4.16 -11.75 16.41
CA MET A 17 4.59 -10.50 17.03
C MET A 17 6.10 -10.47 17.35
N GLN A 18 6.77 -11.62 17.37
CA GLN A 18 8.11 -11.75 17.95
C GLN A 18 9.17 -10.98 17.15
N ARG A 19 9.27 -11.21 15.84
CA ARG A 19 10.25 -10.55 14.97
C ARG A 19 10.15 -9.02 15.05
N LYS A 20 8.92 -8.48 14.92
CA LYS A 20 8.70 -7.03 15.01
C LYS A 20 9.08 -6.52 16.40
N ALA A 21 8.71 -7.22 17.47
CA ALA A 21 9.06 -6.82 18.83
C ALA A 21 10.58 -6.85 19.08
N ALA A 22 11.31 -7.82 18.54
CA ALA A 22 12.77 -7.86 18.62
C ALA A 22 13.41 -6.64 17.92
N GLY A 23 12.92 -6.30 16.72
CA GLY A 23 13.33 -5.09 16.00
C GLY A 23 12.97 -3.79 16.73
N ASP A 24 11.77 -3.70 17.30
CA ASP A 24 11.34 -2.56 18.11
C ASP A 24 12.23 -2.41 19.36
N LEU A 25 12.58 -3.52 20.04
CA LEU A 25 13.48 -3.50 21.20
C LEU A 25 14.86 -2.96 20.82
N LYS A 26 15.46 -3.50 19.76
CA LYS A 26 16.75 -3.02 19.24
C LYS A 26 16.69 -1.52 18.98
N LYS A 27 15.72 -1.07 18.19
CA LYS A 27 15.56 0.34 17.84
C LYS A 27 15.43 1.22 19.08
N LEU A 28 14.49 0.91 19.98
CA LEU A 28 14.22 1.72 21.16
C LEU A 28 15.43 1.83 22.09
N VAL A 29 16.17 0.73 22.28
CA VAL A 29 17.38 0.74 23.11
C VAL A 29 18.49 1.50 22.42
N THR A 30 18.80 1.22 21.15
CA THR A 30 19.89 1.90 20.44
C THR A 30 19.64 3.39 20.28
N ASP A 31 18.41 3.80 19.96
CA ASP A 31 18.03 5.21 19.84
C ASP A 31 18.21 5.91 21.19
N ALA A 32 17.73 5.30 22.29
CA ALA A 32 17.86 5.87 23.62
C ALA A 32 19.31 6.00 24.11
N LEU A 33 20.20 5.07 23.73
CA LEU A 33 21.63 5.13 24.04
C LEU A 33 22.32 6.24 23.23
N VAL A 34 22.04 6.34 21.93
CA VAL A 34 22.61 7.35 21.03
C VAL A 34 22.17 8.77 21.41
N GLU A 35 20.88 8.96 21.72
CA GLU A 35 20.34 10.23 22.20
C GLU A 35 21.03 10.72 23.48
N ARG A 36 21.59 9.81 24.28
CA ARG A 36 22.33 10.09 25.52
C ARG A 36 23.84 10.16 25.32
N GLY A 37 24.30 10.17 24.06
CA GLY A 37 25.70 10.37 23.69
C GLY A 37 26.57 9.11 23.74
N LEU A 38 25.94 7.93 23.72
CA LEU A 38 26.65 6.66 23.57
C LEU A 38 26.74 6.23 22.11
N THR A 39 27.76 5.45 21.77
CA THR A 39 28.00 4.91 20.43
C THR A 39 28.36 3.43 20.55
N TYR A 40 28.00 2.63 19.53
CA TYR A 40 28.22 1.19 19.50
C TYR A 40 28.68 0.74 18.11
N GLU A 41 29.36 -0.41 18.03
CA GLU A 41 29.86 -0.97 16.75
C GLU A 41 28.80 -1.82 16.05
N GLY A 42 28.01 -2.57 16.81
CA GLY A 42 26.95 -3.42 16.26
C GLY A 42 25.87 -3.73 17.28
N ALA A 43 24.65 -4.00 16.79
CA ALA A 43 23.54 -4.44 17.63
C ALA A 43 22.76 -5.55 16.91
N ARG A 44 22.52 -6.66 17.58
CA ARG A 44 21.78 -7.81 17.06
C ARG A 44 20.70 -8.26 18.02
N GLU A 45 19.49 -8.33 17.50
CA GLU A 45 18.32 -8.82 18.17
C GLU A 45 18.14 -10.33 17.98
N TYR A 46 17.62 -10.99 19.00
CA TYR A 46 17.21 -12.38 18.97
C TYR A 46 15.86 -12.55 19.64
N TRP A 47 15.13 -13.60 19.29
CA TRP A 47 13.85 -13.90 19.92
C TRP A 47 13.57 -15.38 19.96
N THR A 48 12.76 -15.75 20.95
CA THR A 48 12.15 -17.08 21.09
C THR A 48 10.68 -16.90 21.48
N PRO A 49 9.88 -17.98 21.53
CA PRO A 49 8.54 -17.91 22.12
C PRO A 49 8.46 -17.20 23.46
N ARG A 50 9.54 -17.16 24.26
CA ARG A 50 9.51 -16.62 25.62
C ARG A 50 10.51 -15.50 25.86
N ARG A 51 11.22 -15.02 24.84
CA ARG A 51 12.37 -14.11 25.00
C ARG A 51 12.45 -13.07 23.89
N LEU A 52 12.79 -11.86 24.29
CA LEU A 52 13.43 -10.87 23.42
C LEU A 52 14.83 -10.62 23.99
N THR A 53 15.85 -10.77 23.16
CA THR A 53 17.25 -10.61 23.57
C THR A 53 17.93 -9.62 22.64
N LEU A 54 18.79 -8.77 23.20
CA LEU A 54 19.59 -7.80 22.45
C LEU A 54 21.06 -7.93 22.87
N ASP A 55 21.92 -8.10 21.89
CA ASP A 55 23.38 -8.10 22.01
C ASP A 55 23.91 -6.82 21.35
N ILE A 56 24.51 -5.91 22.13
CA ILE A 56 25.15 -4.70 21.61
C ILE A 56 26.65 -4.81 21.84
N ARG A 57 27.41 -4.68 20.76
CA ARG A 57 28.87 -4.78 20.74
C ARG A 57 29.54 -3.43 20.66
N GLY A 58 30.64 -3.31 21.41
CA GLY A 58 31.52 -2.16 21.33
C GLY A 58 30.86 -0.85 21.78
N LEU A 59 30.00 -0.89 22.80
CA LEU A 59 29.40 0.29 23.40
C LEU A 59 30.48 1.10 24.15
N ASN A 60 30.51 2.42 24.03
CA ASN A 60 31.42 3.24 24.82
C ASN A 60 31.05 3.20 26.32
N ALA A 61 32.07 3.17 27.20
CA ALA A 61 31.86 3.10 28.65
C ALA A 61 31.27 4.37 29.27
N ARG A 62 31.35 5.50 28.55
CA ARG A 62 30.78 6.80 28.97
C ARG A 62 30.41 7.64 27.75
N SER A 63 29.42 8.50 27.90
CA SER A 63 29.14 9.52 26.89
C SER A 63 30.24 10.59 26.86
N ALA A 64 30.37 11.28 25.73
CA ALA A 64 31.33 12.37 25.57
C ALA A 64 30.89 13.61 26.36
N ASP A 65 31.85 14.40 26.82
CA ASP A 65 31.56 15.70 27.42
C ASP A 65 31.02 16.63 26.33
N VAL A 66 29.84 17.22 26.55
CA VAL A 66 29.20 18.11 25.57
C VAL A 66 29.42 19.54 26.01
N ARG A 67 30.09 20.31 25.15
CA ARG A 67 30.23 21.76 25.29
C ARG A 67 29.28 22.45 24.31
N GLU A 68 28.25 23.10 24.84
CA GLU A 68 27.24 23.82 24.06
C GLU A 68 27.45 25.34 24.23
N GLU A 69 27.63 26.06 23.13
CA GLU A 69 27.77 27.52 23.15
C GLU A 69 26.43 28.17 22.77
N LYS A 70 25.78 28.79 23.75
CA LYS A 70 24.51 29.49 23.54
C LYS A 70 24.77 30.98 23.39
N LYS A 71 24.56 31.50 22.18
CA LYS A 71 24.70 32.92 21.90
C LYS A 71 23.55 33.70 22.55
N GLY A 72 23.92 34.62 23.41
CA GLY A 72 23.04 35.54 24.11
C GLY A 72 22.88 36.89 23.39
N PRO A 73 22.14 37.81 24.02
CA PRO A 73 21.95 39.16 23.51
C PRO A 73 23.25 39.97 23.56
N ARG A 74 23.24 41.16 22.94
CA ARG A 74 24.37 42.11 23.03
C ARG A 74 24.59 42.58 24.46
N THR A 75 25.81 43.01 24.78
CA THR A 75 26.17 43.49 26.12
C THR A 75 25.42 44.77 26.54
N ASP A 76 24.85 45.51 25.59
CA ASP A 76 24.01 46.70 25.79
C ASP A 76 22.49 46.42 25.76
N ALA A 77 22.09 45.14 25.75
CA ALA A 77 20.68 44.76 25.75
C ALA A 77 19.98 45.08 27.08
N ASN A 78 18.65 45.23 27.03
CA ASN A 78 17.86 45.53 28.23
C ASN A 78 17.86 44.37 29.25
N GLU A 79 17.61 44.69 30.52
CA GLU A 79 17.62 43.71 31.62
C GLU A 79 16.74 42.49 31.37
N LYS A 80 15.55 42.68 30.77
CA LYS A 80 14.64 41.56 30.42
C LYS A 80 15.25 40.58 29.41
N ALA A 81 16.03 41.04 28.43
CA ALA A 81 16.70 40.17 27.47
C ALA A 81 17.84 39.38 28.12
N ILE A 82 18.57 40.02 29.04
CA ILE A 82 19.64 39.39 29.82
C ILE A 82 19.05 38.33 30.76
N GLU A 83 17.98 38.63 31.50
CA GLU A 83 17.28 37.66 32.35
C GLU A 83 16.71 36.47 31.57
N GLY A 84 16.11 36.72 30.40
CA GLY A 84 15.62 35.67 29.51
C GLY A 84 16.73 34.75 29.01
N PHE A 85 17.91 35.31 28.73
CA PHE A 85 19.10 34.55 28.35
C PHE A 85 19.65 33.73 29.52
N LEU A 86 19.78 34.31 30.71
CA LEU A 86 20.24 33.60 31.92
C LEU A 86 19.33 32.41 32.22
N ARG A 87 18.01 32.61 32.21
CA ARG A 87 17.03 31.54 32.41
C ARG A 87 17.08 30.47 31.31
N GLY A 88 17.30 30.90 30.06
CA GLY A 88 17.40 29.99 28.91
C GLY A 88 18.71 29.21 28.86
N ALA A 89 19.80 29.75 29.40
CA ALA A 89 21.12 29.13 29.45
C ALA A 89 21.37 28.36 30.77
N GLY A 90 20.51 28.54 31.78
CA GLY A 90 20.66 27.92 33.09
C GLY A 90 21.76 28.54 33.95
N LEU A 91 22.12 29.81 33.68
CA LEU A 91 23.12 30.57 34.44
C LEU A 91 22.44 31.35 35.57
N ASN A 92 23.10 31.44 36.72
CA ASN A 92 22.57 32.20 37.87
C ASN A 92 22.94 33.68 37.82
N ASP A 93 24.06 34.00 37.15
CA ASP A 93 24.59 35.36 37.04
C ASP A 93 25.21 35.60 35.66
N ILE A 94 25.17 36.85 35.17
CA ILE A 94 25.71 37.23 33.85
C ILE A 94 27.23 37.18 33.79
N SER A 95 27.91 37.25 34.93
CA SER A 95 29.36 37.06 35.04
C SER A 95 29.82 35.64 34.66
N GLU A 96 28.90 34.67 34.61
CA GLU A 96 29.17 33.31 34.16
C GLU A 96 29.18 33.19 32.62
N ALA A 97 28.74 34.23 31.90
CA ALA A 97 28.78 34.30 30.44
C ALA A 97 30.05 35.00 29.93
N GLN A 98 30.61 34.51 28.83
CA GLN A 98 31.76 35.12 28.17
C GLN A 98 31.32 36.23 27.21
N VAL A 99 32.07 37.32 27.15
CA VAL A 99 31.85 38.40 26.19
C VAL A 99 32.71 38.16 24.96
N VAL A 100 32.07 38.08 23.78
CA VAL A 100 32.76 37.94 22.50
C VAL A 100 32.44 39.14 21.61
N SER A 101 33.48 39.83 21.14
CA SER A 101 33.39 41.00 20.28
C SER A 101 33.28 40.63 18.79
N ASP A 102 32.22 41.08 18.12
CA ASP A 102 32.04 40.95 16.67
C ASP A 102 32.33 42.30 15.98
N PRO A 103 33.29 42.37 15.02
CA PRO A 103 33.70 43.61 14.36
C PRO A 103 32.58 44.36 13.61
N LYS A 104 31.46 43.71 13.29
CA LYS A 104 30.32 44.31 12.56
C LYS A 104 29.07 44.45 13.40
N LYS A 105 28.94 43.70 14.50
CA LYS A 105 27.66 43.58 15.25
C LYS A 105 27.76 43.92 16.74
N GLY A 106 28.94 44.29 17.24
CA GLY A 106 29.17 44.65 18.66
C GLY A 106 29.41 43.44 19.55
N ASP A 107 29.52 43.67 20.86
CA ASP A 107 29.83 42.63 21.86
C ASP A 107 28.58 41.83 22.24
N PHE A 108 28.71 40.50 22.35
CA PHE A 108 27.63 39.58 22.74
C PHE A 108 28.02 38.72 23.94
N TYR A 109 27.04 38.36 24.77
CA TYR A 109 27.21 37.32 25.78
C TYR A 109 27.13 35.93 25.14
N ILE A 110 27.98 34.99 25.56
CA ILE A 110 27.95 33.58 25.19
C ILE A 110 28.01 32.74 26.46
N ALA A 111 27.03 31.87 26.64
CA ALA A 111 27.03 30.90 27.72
C ALA A 111 27.69 29.62 27.22
N ILE A 112 28.73 29.16 27.91
CA ILE A 112 29.34 27.85 27.66
C ILE A 112 28.72 26.88 28.65
N ILE A 113 27.84 26.01 28.16
CA ILE A 113 27.18 24.98 28.95
C ILE A 113 28.01 23.70 28.80
N ASN A 114 28.73 23.33 29.85
CA ASN A 114 29.48 22.07 29.90
C ASN A 114 28.61 21.00 30.58
N LYS A 115 28.19 19.99 29.82
CA LYS A 115 27.50 18.81 30.34
C LYS A 115 28.53 17.68 30.43
N PRO A 116 28.96 17.27 31.64
CA PRO A 116 29.91 16.17 31.77
C PRO A 116 29.28 14.87 31.25
N GLY A 117 30.08 14.06 30.57
CA GLY A 117 29.70 12.74 30.12
C GLY A 117 29.31 11.85 31.30
N ARG A 118 28.36 10.96 31.06
CA ARG A 118 27.82 10.04 32.07
C ARG A 118 28.28 8.61 31.81
N PRO A 119 28.49 7.79 32.85
CA PRO A 119 28.74 6.36 32.69
C PRO A 119 27.62 5.68 31.93
N ALA A 120 27.95 4.71 31.08
CA ALA A 120 26.97 3.97 30.30
C ALA A 120 26.02 3.18 31.20
N GLU A 121 26.50 2.68 32.34
CA GLU A 121 25.73 1.94 33.35
C GLU A 121 24.55 2.75 33.87
N GLU A 122 24.78 4.02 34.20
CA GLU A 122 23.74 4.93 34.69
C GLU A 122 22.71 5.23 33.60
N ILE A 123 23.18 5.45 32.36
CA ILE A 123 22.32 5.69 31.21
C ILE A 123 21.42 4.47 30.97
N ILE A 124 21.99 3.26 30.94
CA ILE A 124 21.25 2.02 30.71
C ILE A 124 20.20 1.82 31.82
N ALA A 125 20.59 1.95 33.10
CA ALA A 125 19.67 1.80 34.23
C ALA A 125 18.49 2.80 34.18
N GLU A 126 18.73 4.03 33.71
CA GLU A 126 17.72 5.08 33.58
C GLU A 126 16.71 4.78 32.46
N VAL A 127 17.18 4.36 31.28
CA VAL A 127 16.31 4.24 30.10
C VAL A 127 15.44 2.99 30.10
N MET A 128 15.96 1.90 30.66
CA MET A 128 15.34 0.58 30.52
C MET A 128 13.91 0.51 31.09
N PRO A 129 13.60 1.02 32.29
CA PRO A 129 12.23 1.03 32.80
C PRO A 129 11.24 1.79 31.91
N GLY A 130 11.70 2.89 31.30
CA GLY A 130 10.90 3.70 30.37
C GLY A 130 10.51 2.90 29.13
N ILE A 131 11.52 2.31 28.47
CA ILE A 131 11.34 1.47 27.27
C ILE A 131 10.40 0.29 27.53
N ILE A 132 10.56 -0.40 28.66
CA ILE A 132 9.71 -1.55 29.01
C ILE A 132 8.26 -1.11 29.27
N ARG A 133 8.03 0.04 29.92
CA ARG A 133 6.66 0.54 30.18
C ARG A 133 5.94 1.03 28.93
N SER A 134 6.67 1.64 28.01
CA SER A 134 6.12 2.22 26.77
C SER A 134 6.23 1.29 25.56
N PHE A 135 6.59 0.02 25.77
CA PHE A 135 6.88 -0.91 24.69
C PHE A 135 5.70 -1.07 23.71
N PRO A 136 5.92 -0.94 22.38
CA PRO A 136 4.86 -0.76 21.39
C PRO A 136 4.20 -2.08 20.95
N TRP A 137 3.64 -2.82 21.89
CA TRP A 137 2.88 -4.03 21.61
C TRP A 137 1.60 -3.72 20.80
N PRO A 138 1.32 -4.43 19.68
CA PRO A 138 0.06 -4.26 18.94
C PRO A 138 -1.17 -4.55 19.81
N LYS A 139 -1.03 -5.48 20.76
CA LYS A 139 -2.01 -5.79 21.79
C LYS A 139 -1.29 -6.12 23.09
N SER A 140 -1.42 -5.25 24.09
CA SER A 140 -0.92 -5.49 25.45
C SER A 140 -2.06 -5.86 26.40
N MET A 141 -1.70 -6.53 27.49
CA MET A 141 -2.58 -6.89 28.58
C MET A 141 -1.95 -6.50 29.92
N ARG A 142 -2.79 -6.39 30.95
CA ARG A 142 -2.37 -6.35 32.35
C ARG A 142 -2.63 -7.73 32.94
N SER A 143 -1.72 -8.24 33.75
CA SER A 143 -1.80 -9.61 34.27
C SER A 143 -1.28 -9.71 35.69
N GLY A 144 -1.70 -10.76 36.39
CA GLY A 144 -1.32 -11.03 37.77
C GLY A 144 -2.06 -10.16 38.80
N PRO A 145 -1.82 -10.40 40.10
CA PRO A 145 -2.53 -9.71 41.19
C PRO A 145 -2.40 -8.18 41.17
N ALA A 146 -1.27 -7.64 40.70
CA ALA A 146 -1.08 -6.19 40.56
C ALA A 146 -2.03 -5.53 39.54
N SER A 147 -2.66 -6.29 38.64
CA SER A 147 -3.61 -5.76 37.66
C SER A 147 -5.02 -5.48 38.21
N MET A 148 -5.30 -5.92 39.43
CA MET A 148 -6.59 -5.69 40.08
C MET A 148 -6.81 -4.19 40.38
N PRO A 149 -8.07 -3.74 40.61
CA PRO A 149 -8.37 -2.34 40.94
C PRO A 149 -7.58 -1.84 42.15
N LYS A 150 -7.25 -0.53 42.17
CA LYS A 150 -6.61 0.09 43.34
C LYS A 150 -7.45 -0.13 44.60
N GLY A 151 -6.78 -0.46 45.71
CA GLY A 151 -7.42 -0.77 47.00
C GLY A 151 -7.91 -2.21 47.17
N SER A 152 -7.74 -3.08 46.15
CA SER A 152 -7.93 -4.53 46.30
C SER A 152 -6.61 -5.23 46.62
N SER A 153 -6.65 -6.39 47.29
CA SER A 153 -5.44 -7.17 47.60
C SER A 153 -5.69 -8.67 47.42
N TYR A 154 -4.68 -9.38 46.93
CA TYR A 154 -4.71 -10.83 46.75
C TYR A 154 -3.29 -11.38 46.93
N ALA A 155 -3.16 -12.44 47.73
CA ALA A 155 -1.88 -13.05 48.09
C ALA A 155 -0.81 -12.03 48.57
N GLY A 156 -1.24 -11.01 49.33
CA GLY A 156 -0.35 -9.96 49.86
C GLY A 156 0.08 -8.89 48.84
N ILE A 157 -0.44 -8.93 47.61
CA ILE A 157 -0.14 -7.94 46.56
C ILE A 157 -1.33 -7.00 46.40
N GLU A 158 -1.08 -5.70 46.53
CA GLU A 158 -2.07 -4.65 46.29
C GLU A 158 -2.28 -4.41 44.78
N GLY A 159 -3.54 -4.23 44.38
CA GLY A 159 -3.92 -3.90 43.01
C GLY A 159 -3.47 -2.49 42.63
N LYS A 160 -2.85 -2.35 41.45
CA LYS A 160 -2.39 -1.07 40.88
C LYS A 160 -3.30 -0.55 39.77
N GLY A 161 -4.33 -1.30 39.41
CA GLY A 161 -5.29 -0.96 38.35
C GLY A 161 -4.58 -0.60 37.05
N SER A 162 -4.81 0.63 36.58
CA SER A 162 -4.28 1.13 35.31
C SER A 162 -2.75 1.29 35.26
N GLU A 163 -2.08 1.33 36.41
CA GLU A 163 -0.64 1.55 36.58
C GLU A 163 0.18 0.26 36.58
N SER A 164 -0.47 -0.92 36.57
CA SER A 164 0.25 -2.19 36.40
C SER A 164 0.90 -2.30 35.02
N LEU A 165 1.99 -3.06 34.95
CA LEU A 165 2.74 -3.23 33.71
C LEU A 165 1.85 -3.78 32.60
N ARG A 166 1.87 -3.09 31.45
CA ARG A 166 1.26 -3.57 30.22
C ARG A 166 2.31 -4.30 29.39
N TRP A 167 2.11 -5.58 29.18
CA TRP A 167 2.99 -6.41 28.34
C TRP A 167 2.14 -7.35 27.48
N VAL A 168 2.72 -7.97 26.46
CA VAL A 168 1.99 -8.95 25.64
C VAL A 168 1.57 -10.19 26.44
N ARG A 169 2.37 -10.55 27.44
CA ARG A 169 2.21 -11.66 28.38
C ARG A 169 2.96 -11.35 29.67
N PRO A 170 2.75 -12.04 30.80
CA PRO A 170 3.51 -11.75 32.02
C PRO A 170 5.04 -11.82 31.80
N LEU A 171 5.74 -10.71 32.07
CA LEU A 171 7.21 -10.67 32.13
C LEU A 171 7.67 -11.45 33.37
N GLN A 172 8.70 -12.27 33.23
CA GLN A 172 9.14 -13.25 34.24
C GLN A 172 10.52 -12.90 34.81
N SER A 173 11.47 -12.50 33.97
CA SER A 173 12.83 -12.15 34.41
C SER A 173 13.52 -11.24 33.41
N ILE A 174 14.53 -10.52 33.89
CA ILE A 174 15.34 -9.61 33.09
C ILE A 174 16.82 -9.93 33.34
N VAL A 175 17.58 -10.14 32.27
CA VAL A 175 19.05 -10.13 32.32
C VAL A 175 19.53 -8.81 31.77
N CYS A 176 20.42 -8.11 32.47
CA CYS A 176 21.05 -6.90 31.96
C CYS A 176 22.50 -6.84 32.44
N LEU A 177 23.43 -7.14 31.53
CA LEU A 177 24.86 -7.28 31.82
C LEU A 177 25.65 -6.36 30.92
N PHE A 178 26.59 -5.64 31.51
CA PHE A 178 27.47 -4.72 30.81
C PHE A 178 28.91 -4.93 31.25
N GLY A 179 29.83 -5.04 30.30
CA GLY A 179 31.25 -5.08 30.63
C GLY A 179 32.16 -5.40 29.46
N PRO A 180 33.48 -5.31 29.65
CA PRO A 180 34.47 -5.61 28.61
C PRO A 180 34.45 -7.08 28.16
N GLU A 181 34.89 -7.31 26.92
CA GLU A 181 34.95 -8.65 26.31
C GLU A 181 35.81 -9.66 27.09
N HIS A 182 36.81 -9.19 27.85
CA HIS A 182 37.74 -10.07 28.57
C HIS A 182 37.73 -9.91 30.10
N ASP A 183 36.99 -8.93 30.63
CA ASP A 183 36.92 -8.66 32.08
C ASP A 183 35.58 -9.09 32.68
N GLU A 184 35.43 -8.93 34.00
CA GLU A 184 34.19 -9.21 34.70
C GLU A 184 33.07 -8.25 34.28
N THR A 185 31.92 -8.82 33.94
CA THR A 185 30.70 -8.09 33.57
C THR A 185 29.91 -7.70 34.81
N GLN A 186 29.33 -6.51 34.78
CA GLN A 186 28.49 -5.99 35.86
C GLN A 186 27.01 -6.16 35.53
N VAL A 187 26.21 -6.47 36.55
CA VAL A 187 24.76 -6.37 36.47
C VAL A 187 24.39 -4.90 36.50
N ILE A 188 23.51 -4.46 35.59
CA ILE A 188 22.93 -3.12 35.63
C ILE A 188 21.57 -3.21 36.34
N PRO A 189 21.48 -2.81 37.63
CA PRO A 189 20.28 -3.02 38.41
C PRO A 189 19.24 -1.96 38.10
N PHE A 190 18.07 -2.39 37.65
CA PHE A 190 16.85 -1.59 37.64
C PHE A 190 15.66 -2.47 37.98
N VAL A 191 14.57 -1.84 38.43
CA VAL A 191 13.36 -2.55 38.87
C VAL A 191 12.18 -2.14 38.02
N ILE A 192 11.44 -3.14 37.52
CA ILE A 192 10.16 -2.92 36.83
C ILE A 192 9.08 -3.81 37.42
N ASP A 193 8.08 -3.19 38.04
CA ASP A 193 6.91 -3.86 38.63
C ASP A 193 7.25 -5.07 39.53
N GLY A 194 8.34 -4.93 40.32
CA GLY A 194 8.83 -5.97 41.23
C GLY A 194 9.87 -6.94 40.64
N ILE A 195 10.14 -6.86 39.33
CA ILE A 195 11.18 -7.64 38.66
C ILE A 195 12.49 -6.85 38.69
N VAL A 196 13.51 -7.42 39.32
CA VAL A 196 14.86 -6.83 39.40
C VAL A 196 15.71 -7.42 38.26
N ALA A 197 16.36 -6.55 37.48
CA ALA A 197 17.32 -6.96 36.48
C ALA A 197 18.54 -7.64 37.14
N GLY A 198 18.96 -8.78 36.60
CA GLY A 198 20.02 -9.60 37.17
C GLY A 198 20.89 -10.30 36.12
N ASN A 199 21.53 -11.38 36.53
CA ASN A 199 22.36 -12.26 35.70
C ASN A 199 21.82 -13.70 35.60
N VAL A 200 20.55 -13.91 35.98
CA VAL A 200 19.92 -15.22 35.99
C VAL A 200 18.88 -15.31 34.89
N THR A 201 19.06 -16.29 34.02
CA THR A 201 18.06 -16.73 33.04
C THR A 201 17.63 -18.17 33.35
N TYR A 202 16.88 -18.79 32.45
CA TYR A 202 16.33 -20.14 32.59
C TYR A 202 16.44 -20.88 31.27
N GLY A 203 16.45 -22.20 31.27
CA GLY A 203 16.43 -23.00 30.05
C GLY A 203 15.03 -23.28 29.51
N HIS A 204 14.93 -24.37 28.76
CA HIS A 204 13.67 -24.84 28.18
C HIS A 204 12.66 -25.20 29.26
N ARG A 205 11.39 -24.80 29.06
CA ARG A 205 10.31 -24.98 30.06
C ARG A 205 10.17 -26.42 30.57
N PHE A 206 10.32 -27.39 29.67
CA PHE A 206 10.08 -28.81 29.98
C PHE A 206 11.36 -29.62 30.17
N HIS A 207 12.44 -29.25 29.46
CA HIS A 207 13.66 -30.05 29.43
C HIS A 207 14.72 -29.59 30.43
N ALA A 208 14.79 -28.29 30.70
CA ALA A 208 15.78 -27.71 31.62
C ALA A 208 15.24 -26.42 32.27
N PRO A 209 14.20 -26.51 33.13
CA PRO A 209 13.56 -25.33 33.71
C PRO A 209 14.38 -24.64 34.82
N GLY A 210 15.56 -25.16 35.15
CA GLY A 210 16.41 -24.63 36.21
C GLY A 210 17.00 -23.24 35.89
N PRO A 211 17.39 -22.47 36.92
CA PRO A 211 18.07 -21.20 36.75
C PRO A 211 19.48 -21.39 36.16
N ILE A 212 19.89 -20.43 35.34
CA ILE A 212 21.20 -20.39 34.67
C ILE A 212 21.80 -19.02 34.96
N THR A 213 22.94 -18.98 35.64
CA THR A 213 23.72 -17.76 35.81
C THR A 213 24.57 -17.52 34.57
N VAL A 214 24.46 -16.34 33.99
CA VAL A 214 25.16 -15.95 32.76
C VAL A 214 26.07 -14.76 33.01
N ARG A 215 27.16 -14.67 32.26
CA ARG A 215 28.18 -13.61 32.45
C ARG A 215 28.20 -12.66 31.26
N ARG A 216 28.13 -13.17 30.03
CA ARG A 216 28.21 -12.43 28.78
C ARG A 216 27.38 -13.11 27.70
N PHE A 217 27.40 -12.58 26.49
CA PHE A 217 26.59 -13.13 25.41
C PHE A 217 27.03 -14.56 25.01
N GLU A 218 28.33 -14.84 24.98
CA GLU A 218 28.85 -16.15 24.53
C GLU A 218 28.48 -17.30 25.47
N ASP A 219 28.60 -17.09 26.78
CA ASP A 219 28.21 -18.10 27.77
C ASP A 219 26.68 -18.18 27.92
N TYR A 220 25.96 -17.08 27.72
CA TYR A 220 24.51 -17.07 27.62
C TYR A 220 24.01 -17.98 26.49
N VAL A 221 24.50 -17.81 25.25
CA VAL A 221 24.09 -18.62 24.09
C VAL A 221 24.41 -20.10 24.32
N SER A 222 25.65 -20.41 24.71
CA SER A 222 26.07 -21.80 24.91
C SER A 222 25.37 -22.47 26.09
N SER A 223 25.03 -21.74 27.15
CA SER A 223 24.28 -22.27 28.29
C SER A 223 22.80 -22.50 27.96
N LEU A 224 22.18 -21.59 27.20
CA LEU A 224 20.82 -21.79 26.69
C LEU A 224 20.74 -23.01 25.77
N GLU A 225 21.70 -23.20 24.88
CA GLU A 225 21.73 -24.35 23.98
C GLU A 225 21.86 -25.67 24.75
N LYS A 226 22.76 -25.75 25.75
CA LYS A 226 22.84 -26.90 26.68
C LYS A 226 21.53 -27.14 27.41
N ALA A 227 20.81 -26.07 27.73
CA ALA A 227 19.51 -26.11 28.37
C ALA A 227 18.33 -26.17 27.36
N LYS A 228 18.60 -26.65 26.12
CA LYS A 228 17.62 -26.93 25.07
C LYS A 228 16.85 -25.69 24.61
N VAL A 229 17.54 -24.56 24.44
CA VAL A 229 16.99 -23.33 23.85
C VAL A 229 17.92 -22.87 22.74
N ILE A 230 17.47 -22.93 21.50
CA ILE A 230 18.17 -22.31 20.37
C ILE A 230 17.72 -20.86 20.33
N LEU A 231 18.61 -19.91 20.60
CA LEU A 231 18.28 -18.49 20.70
C LEU A 231 17.96 -17.85 19.34
N ASP A 232 18.75 -18.17 18.31
CA ASP A 232 18.65 -17.57 16.98
C ASP A 232 17.49 -18.17 16.18
N ALA A 233 16.54 -17.31 15.79
CA ALA A 233 15.37 -17.71 15.04
C ALA A 233 15.70 -18.19 13.62
N GLU A 234 16.69 -17.59 12.96
CA GLU A 234 17.11 -18.01 11.62
C GLU A 234 17.72 -19.41 11.69
N ARG A 235 18.57 -19.67 12.69
CA ARG A 235 19.12 -21.01 12.94
C ARG A 235 18.01 -22.04 13.21
N ARG A 236 16.96 -21.67 13.97
CA ARG A 236 15.82 -22.58 14.19
C ARG A 236 15.08 -22.91 12.90
N LYS A 237 14.88 -21.92 12.02
CA LYS A 237 14.27 -22.14 10.70
C LYS A 237 15.10 -23.07 9.83
N ASP A 238 16.41 -22.86 9.79
CA ASP A 238 17.32 -23.70 9.02
C ASP A 238 17.24 -25.16 9.48
N ILE A 239 17.28 -25.40 10.81
CA ILE A 239 17.15 -26.75 11.38
C ILE A 239 15.82 -27.38 10.98
N ILE A 240 14.70 -26.67 11.19
CA ILE A 240 13.36 -27.18 10.86
C ILE A 240 13.27 -27.53 9.36
N LEU A 241 13.77 -26.65 8.48
CA LEU A 241 13.67 -26.84 7.04
C LEU A 241 14.52 -28.01 6.55
N HIS A 242 15.77 -28.11 7.02
CA HIS A 242 16.66 -29.22 6.65
C HIS A 242 16.11 -30.55 7.15
N ASP A 243 15.78 -30.64 8.44
CA ASP A 243 15.25 -31.87 9.03
C ASP A 243 13.92 -32.29 8.36
N ALA A 244 13.04 -31.34 8.02
CA ALA A 244 11.80 -31.62 7.32
C ALA A 244 12.03 -32.13 5.88
N LYS A 245 13.00 -31.56 5.17
CA LYS A 245 13.40 -32.02 3.83
C LYS A 245 14.01 -33.41 3.88
N ASP A 246 14.93 -33.66 4.81
CA ASP A 246 15.59 -34.95 4.97
C ASP A 246 14.58 -36.03 5.34
N LEU A 247 13.65 -35.73 6.26
CA LEU A 247 12.61 -36.67 6.66
C LEU A 247 11.61 -36.96 5.53
N ALA A 248 11.25 -35.95 4.73
CA ALA A 248 10.43 -36.13 3.54
C ALA A 248 11.15 -37.00 2.49
N PHE A 249 12.40 -36.66 2.17
CA PHE A 249 13.22 -37.36 1.20
C PHE A 249 13.44 -38.83 1.56
N ALA A 250 13.73 -39.12 2.84
CA ALA A 250 13.87 -40.48 3.34
C ALA A 250 12.61 -41.35 3.17
N ASN A 251 11.45 -40.72 2.95
CA ASN A 251 10.17 -41.40 2.69
C ASN A 251 9.74 -41.32 1.21
N GLY A 252 10.61 -40.89 0.30
CA GLY A 252 10.29 -40.72 -1.13
C GLY A 252 9.36 -39.55 -1.42
N LEU A 253 9.35 -38.54 -0.55
CA LEU A 253 8.46 -37.38 -0.60
C LEU A 253 9.27 -36.08 -0.71
N GLU A 254 8.59 -35.03 -1.15
CA GLU A 254 9.06 -33.65 -1.11
C GLU A 254 8.22 -32.83 -0.14
N LEU A 255 8.88 -31.94 0.59
CA LEU A 255 8.22 -30.95 1.44
C LEU A 255 7.57 -29.87 0.56
N VAL A 256 6.30 -29.55 0.82
CA VAL A 256 5.66 -28.37 0.22
C VAL A 256 6.06 -27.15 1.06
N GLU A 257 7.07 -26.43 0.58
CA GLU A 257 7.64 -25.28 1.30
C GLU A 257 6.62 -24.14 1.48
N ASP A 258 6.70 -23.49 2.64
CA ASP A 258 5.84 -22.38 3.02
C ASP A 258 6.60 -21.49 4.02
N GLU A 259 7.25 -20.43 3.51
CA GLU A 259 8.10 -19.55 4.32
C GLU A 259 7.32 -18.87 5.46
N GLY A 260 6.05 -18.52 5.21
CA GLY A 260 5.19 -17.92 6.23
C GLY A 260 4.89 -18.89 7.37
N LEU A 261 4.65 -20.17 7.05
CA LEU A 261 4.49 -21.21 8.06
C LEU A 261 5.80 -21.52 8.78
N LEU A 262 6.94 -21.53 8.08
CA LEU A 262 8.26 -21.74 8.66
C LEU A 262 8.60 -20.66 9.69
N GLU A 263 8.36 -19.39 9.35
CA GLU A 263 8.50 -18.29 10.29
C GLU A 263 7.59 -18.47 11.50
N GLU A 264 6.31 -18.80 11.30
CA GLU A 264 5.36 -19.01 12.39
C GLU A 264 5.79 -20.15 13.32
N VAL A 265 6.12 -21.32 12.77
CA VAL A 265 6.48 -22.52 13.54
C VAL A 265 7.81 -22.36 14.27
N SER A 266 8.81 -21.70 13.67
CA SER A 266 10.07 -21.37 14.36
C SER A 266 9.87 -20.44 15.57
N GLY A 267 8.78 -19.67 15.56
CA GLY A 267 8.32 -18.83 16.67
C GLY A 267 7.39 -19.55 17.66
N LEU A 268 7.07 -20.83 17.45
CA LEU A 268 6.31 -21.65 18.41
C LEU A 268 7.21 -22.53 19.29
N VAL A 269 8.47 -22.73 18.88
CA VAL A 269 9.39 -23.67 19.54
C VAL A 269 10.73 -23.01 19.90
N GLU A 270 11.30 -23.42 21.04
CA GLU A 270 12.66 -23.11 21.48
C GLU A 270 13.63 -24.26 21.14
N TRP A 271 13.12 -25.50 21.06
CA TRP A 271 13.86 -26.70 20.70
C TRP A 271 13.08 -27.53 19.67
N PRO A 272 13.31 -27.33 18.36
CA PRO A 272 12.53 -28.00 17.33
C PRO A 272 12.80 -29.51 17.30
N GLN A 273 11.73 -30.28 17.18
CA GLN A 273 11.74 -31.72 16.91
C GLN A 273 10.81 -32.00 15.74
N VAL A 274 11.38 -32.34 14.59
CA VAL A 274 10.63 -32.57 13.35
C VAL A 274 10.14 -34.01 13.30
N LEU A 275 8.82 -34.18 13.17
CA LEU A 275 8.16 -35.47 13.16
C LEU A 275 7.24 -35.58 11.93
N MET A 276 7.05 -36.81 11.43
CA MET A 276 6.15 -37.08 10.31
C MET A 276 4.90 -37.81 10.78
N GLY A 277 3.74 -37.24 10.47
CA GLY A 277 2.45 -37.85 10.66
C GLY A 277 1.81 -38.31 9.35
N THR A 278 0.74 -39.08 9.47
CA THR A 278 -0.02 -39.64 8.36
C THR A 278 -1.52 -39.47 8.60
N PHE A 279 -2.29 -39.37 7.52
CA PHE A 279 -3.76 -39.47 7.52
C PHE A 279 -4.22 -40.45 6.43
N GLU A 280 -5.52 -40.78 6.39
CA GLU A 280 -6.07 -41.72 5.42
C GLU A 280 -6.00 -41.19 3.98
N GLU A 281 -5.58 -42.02 3.03
CA GLU A 281 -5.46 -41.65 1.61
C GLU A 281 -6.79 -41.21 0.98
N ASP A 282 -7.92 -41.67 1.50
CA ASP A 282 -9.27 -41.26 1.07
C ASP A 282 -9.50 -39.74 1.12
N TYR A 283 -8.78 -39.02 1.98
CA TYR A 283 -8.87 -37.56 2.05
C TYR A 283 -8.22 -36.86 0.86
N LEU A 284 -7.35 -37.54 0.09
CA LEU A 284 -6.74 -37.01 -1.13
C LEU A 284 -7.75 -36.80 -2.28
N GLN A 285 -9.00 -37.26 -2.11
CA GLN A 285 -10.11 -36.93 -3.01
C GLN A 285 -10.58 -35.47 -2.89
N ILE A 286 -10.20 -34.79 -1.81
CA ILE A 286 -10.49 -33.37 -1.58
C ILE A 286 -9.42 -32.54 -2.30
N PRO A 287 -9.75 -31.35 -2.83
CA PRO A 287 -8.76 -30.43 -3.37
C PRO A 287 -7.56 -30.21 -2.44
N ALA A 288 -6.36 -30.29 -3.01
CA ALA A 288 -5.09 -30.14 -2.28
C ALA A 288 -5.00 -28.84 -1.48
N GLU A 289 -5.60 -27.76 -1.98
CA GLU A 289 -5.60 -26.44 -1.36
C GLU A 289 -6.42 -26.41 -0.07
N ILE A 290 -7.55 -27.14 -0.03
CA ILE A 290 -8.33 -27.35 1.20
C ILE A 290 -7.51 -28.16 2.20
N ILE A 291 -6.89 -29.26 1.77
CA ILE A 291 -6.08 -30.12 2.66
C ILE A 291 -4.93 -29.31 3.26
N ARG A 292 -4.15 -28.63 2.41
CA ARG A 292 -3.02 -27.78 2.81
C ARG A 292 -3.46 -26.72 3.80
N LEU A 293 -4.53 -25.98 3.50
CA LEU A 293 -4.99 -24.90 4.36
C LEU A 293 -5.56 -25.43 5.68
N THR A 294 -6.28 -26.55 5.66
CA THR A 294 -6.81 -27.21 6.86
C THR A 294 -5.67 -27.61 7.80
N ILE A 295 -4.64 -28.27 7.27
CA ILE A 295 -3.48 -28.73 8.04
C ILE A 295 -2.64 -27.54 8.53
N LYS A 296 -2.41 -26.53 7.67
CA LYS A 296 -1.67 -25.32 8.01
C LYS A 296 -2.37 -24.50 9.10
N THR A 297 -3.64 -24.16 8.91
CA THR A 297 -4.35 -23.23 9.81
C THR A 297 -4.65 -23.86 11.15
N ASN A 298 -5.07 -25.14 11.17
CA ASN A 298 -5.48 -25.80 12.40
C ASN A 298 -4.34 -26.43 13.20
N GLN A 299 -3.29 -26.93 12.53
CA GLN A 299 -2.22 -27.72 13.18
C GLN A 299 -0.81 -27.18 12.94
N LYS A 300 -0.64 -26.12 12.13
CA LYS A 300 0.68 -25.51 11.85
C LYS A 300 1.70 -26.53 11.32
N CYS A 301 1.20 -27.45 10.49
CA CYS A 301 1.99 -28.52 9.90
C CYS A 301 2.21 -28.28 8.41
N PHE A 302 3.33 -28.78 7.88
CA PHE A 302 3.62 -28.76 6.45
C PHE A 302 3.03 -29.99 5.79
N VAL A 303 2.53 -29.83 4.56
CA VAL A 303 2.12 -30.97 3.74
C VAL A 303 3.29 -31.44 2.88
N THR A 304 3.21 -32.67 2.41
CA THR A 304 4.22 -33.26 1.52
C THR A 304 3.56 -33.72 0.22
N ARG A 305 4.36 -33.93 -0.80
CA ARG A 305 3.94 -34.48 -2.09
C ARG A 305 4.90 -35.57 -2.55
N SER A 306 4.50 -36.37 -3.53
CA SER A 306 5.40 -37.35 -4.15
C SER A 306 6.56 -36.64 -4.85
N GLN A 307 7.74 -37.25 -4.79
CA GLN A 307 8.94 -36.68 -5.43
C GLN A 307 8.73 -36.50 -6.94
N GLY A 308 9.08 -35.31 -7.45
CA GLY A 308 8.91 -34.94 -8.87
C GLY A 308 7.46 -34.67 -9.31
N ALA A 309 6.47 -34.74 -8.42
CA ALA A 309 5.09 -34.40 -8.76
C ALA A 309 4.87 -32.89 -8.75
N GLU A 310 4.36 -32.33 -9.85
CA GLU A 310 3.98 -30.91 -9.91
C GLU A 310 2.65 -30.66 -9.17
N GLU A 311 1.72 -31.62 -9.22
CA GLU A 311 0.40 -31.54 -8.61
C GLU A 311 0.13 -32.70 -7.63
N GLY A 312 -0.82 -32.48 -6.72
CA GLY A 312 -1.24 -33.47 -5.73
C GLY A 312 -0.42 -33.46 -4.45
N LEU A 313 -1.01 -33.98 -3.38
CA LEU A 313 -0.38 -34.14 -2.07
C LEU A 313 -0.26 -35.61 -1.72
N SER A 314 0.69 -35.95 -0.86
CA SER A 314 0.73 -37.24 -0.19
C SER A 314 -0.18 -37.23 1.04
N ASN A 315 -0.47 -38.40 1.61
CA ASN A 315 -1.20 -38.52 2.87
C ASN A 315 -0.33 -38.29 4.12
N ARG A 316 0.83 -37.63 3.95
CA ARG A 316 1.79 -37.34 5.03
C ARG A 316 1.99 -35.85 5.24
N PHE A 317 2.25 -35.50 6.50
CA PHE A 317 2.52 -34.14 6.92
C PHE A 317 3.67 -34.10 7.92
N ILE A 318 4.36 -32.95 7.98
CA ILE A 318 5.44 -32.69 8.91
C ILE A 318 4.94 -31.75 10.00
N LEU A 319 5.15 -32.15 11.26
CA LEU A 319 4.83 -31.38 12.44
C LEU A 319 6.09 -31.09 13.25
N ILE A 320 6.10 -29.98 13.98
CA ILE A 320 7.25 -29.55 14.76
C ILE A 320 6.82 -29.52 16.23
N SER A 321 7.45 -30.38 17.02
CA SER A 321 7.27 -30.43 18.46
C SER A 321 8.32 -29.55 19.16
N ASN A 322 7.93 -28.89 20.25
CA ASN A 322 8.86 -28.22 21.16
C ASN A 322 9.40 -29.18 22.24
N ILE A 323 8.99 -30.45 22.20
CA ILE A 323 9.31 -31.47 23.20
C ILE A 323 9.98 -32.65 22.51
N GLU A 324 11.19 -32.97 22.97
CA GLU A 324 11.90 -34.22 22.72
C GLU A 324 11.23 -35.32 23.58
N ALA A 325 10.32 -36.07 22.98
CA ALA A 325 9.55 -37.10 23.67
C ALA A 325 10.36 -38.39 23.87
N SER A 326 10.20 -39.03 25.03
CA SER A 326 10.94 -40.25 25.40
C SER A 326 10.59 -41.48 24.55
N ASP A 327 9.45 -41.47 23.86
CA ASP A 327 8.97 -42.53 22.97
C ASP A 327 9.39 -42.34 21.49
N GLY A 328 10.22 -41.34 21.21
CA GLY A 328 10.58 -40.93 19.85
C GLY A 328 9.48 -40.16 19.13
N GLY A 329 8.49 -39.63 19.86
CA GLY A 329 7.41 -38.80 19.31
C GLY A 329 6.19 -39.58 18.85
N LYS A 330 6.06 -40.87 19.15
CA LYS A 330 4.95 -41.73 18.68
C LYS A 330 3.59 -41.23 19.14
N GLU A 331 3.43 -40.91 20.41
CA GLU A 331 2.18 -40.35 20.96
C GLU A 331 1.88 -38.97 20.40
N ILE A 332 2.90 -38.15 20.16
CA ILE A 332 2.75 -36.83 19.53
C ILE A 332 2.23 -36.99 18.09
N ILE A 333 2.82 -37.90 17.31
CA ILE A 333 2.40 -38.22 15.95
C ILE A 333 0.97 -38.74 15.94
N HIS A 334 0.64 -39.68 16.81
CA HIS A 334 -0.70 -40.26 16.92
C HIS A 334 -1.76 -39.20 17.27
N GLY A 335 -1.49 -38.38 18.28
CA GLY A 335 -2.37 -37.30 18.72
C GLY A 335 -2.63 -36.27 17.62
N ASN A 336 -1.57 -35.79 16.97
CA ASN A 336 -1.71 -34.84 15.86
C ASN A 336 -2.43 -35.46 14.66
N GLY A 337 -2.15 -36.72 14.32
CA GLY A 337 -2.86 -37.45 13.27
C GLY A 337 -4.37 -37.54 13.53
N LYS A 338 -4.78 -37.77 14.79
CA LYS A 338 -6.20 -37.78 15.18
C LYS A 338 -6.87 -36.41 14.98
N VAL A 339 -6.18 -35.33 15.32
CA VAL A 339 -6.71 -33.97 15.14
C VAL A 339 -6.78 -33.60 13.66
N VAL A 340 -5.74 -33.88 12.88
CA VAL A 340 -5.73 -33.68 11.42
C VAL A 340 -6.89 -34.44 10.77
N ARG A 341 -7.09 -35.72 11.11
CA ARG A 341 -8.20 -36.53 10.61
C ARG A 341 -9.56 -35.89 10.89
N ALA A 342 -9.80 -35.46 12.13
CA ALA A 342 -11.06 -34.81 12.48
C ALA A 342 -11.32 -33.55 11.63
N ARG A 343 -10.28 -32.71 11.44
CA ARG A 343 -10.38 -31.49 10.63
C ARG A 343 -10.56 -31.78 9.14
N LEU A 344 -9.88 -32.79 8.60
CA LEU A 344 -10.06 -33.21 7.21
C LEU A 344 -11.45 -33.85 6.98
N SER A 345 -12.03 -34.50 7.99
CA SER A 345 -13.41 -34.97 7.94
C SER A 345 -14.41 -33.83 7.78
N ASP A 346 -14.25 -32.75 8.56
CA ASP A 346 -15.10 -31.55 8.43
C ASP A 346 -14.90 -30.91 7.04
N ALA A 347 -13.66 -30.76 6.60
CA ALA A 347 -13.33 -30.22 5.28
C ALA A 347 -13.93 -31.06 4.13
N ARG A 348 -13.91 -32.39 4.24
CA ARG A 348 -14.56 -33.31 3.29
C ARG A 348 -16.05 -33.09 3.25
N HIS A 349 -16.67 -32.91 4.42
CA HIS A 349 -18.10 -32.65 4.51
C HIS A 349 -18.46 -31.34 3.80
N PHE A 350 -17.70 -30.27 3.97
CA PHE A 350 -17.91 -29.00 3.27
C PHE A 350 -17.79 -29.17 1.75
N TRP A 351 -16.70 -29.79 1.28
CA TRP A 351 -16.48 -30.06 -0.14
C TRP A 351 -17.61 -30.86 -0.79
N ASN A 352 -18.09 -31.91 -0.12
CA ASN A 352 -19.19 -32.74 -0.61
C ASN A 352 -20.53 -31.98 -0.60
N ARG A 353 -20.80 -31.21 0.46
CA ARG A 353 -22.05 -30.44 0.59
C ARG A 353 -22.15 -29.33 -0.46
N ASP A 354 -21.04 -28.71 -0.84
CA ASP A 354 -21.00 -27.67 -1.84
C ASP A 354 -21.30 -28.15 -3.27
N GLN A 355 -21.03 -29.42 -3.55
CA GLN A 355 -21.39 -30.07 -4.82
C GLN A 355 -22.86 -30.50 -4.89
N GLY A 356 -23.58 -30.46 -3.76
CA GLY A 356 -25.00 -30.79 -3.69
C GLY A 356 -25.91 -29.57 -3.87
N ASN A 357 -27.16 -29.86 -4.21
CA ASN A 357 -28.20 -28.84 -4.30
C ASN A 357 -28.50 -28.22 -2.93
N LEU A 358 -28.82 -26.92 -2.91
CA LEU A 358 -29.41 -26.27 -1.75
C LEU A 358 -30.81 -26.83 -1.48
N PRO A 359 -31.23 -26.95 -0.21
CA PRO A 359 -32.53 -27.52 0.15
C PRO A 359 -33.72 -26.61 -0.21
N ASP A 360 -33.49 -25.32 -0.43
CA ASP A 360 -34.53 -24.28 -0.52
C ASP A 360 -34.61 -23.60 -1.90
N LEU A 361 -34.43 -24.38 -2.98
CA LEU A 361 -34.40 -23.89 -4.38
C LEU A 361 -35.62 -23.05 -4.78
N GLU A 362 -36.80 -23.35 -4.25
CA GLU A 362 -38.03 -22.61 -4.54
C GLU A 362 -37.93 -21.14 -4.14
N THR A 363 -37.19 -20.82 -3.07
CA THR A 363 -36.97 -19.45 -2.60
C THR A 363 -36.00 -18.65 -3.48
N LEU A 364 -35.32 -19.31 -4.42
CA LEU A 364 -34.24 -18.75 -5.22
C LEU A 364 -34.67 -18.39 -6.65
N LYS A 365 -35.91 -18.70 -7.04
CA LYS A 365 -36.40 -18.53 -8.43
C LYS A 365 -36.31 -17.10 -8.94
N ASP A 366 -36.67 -16.11 -8.12
CA ASP A 366 -36.64 -14.70 -8.52
C ASP A 366 -35.20 -14.22 -8.75
N SER A 367 -34.29 -14.61 -7.85
CA SER A 367 -32.87 -14.29 -7.99
C SER A 367 -32.24 -15.01 -9.18
N ALA A 368 -32.64 -16.27 -9.43
CA ALA A 368 -32.19 -17.03 -10.58
C ALA A 368 -32.63 -16.39 -11.90
N ALA A 369 -33.89 -15.98 -12.00
CA ALA A 369 -34.40 -15.25 -13.16
C ALA A 369 -33.65 -13.92 -13.38
N LYS A 370 -33.39 -13.16 -12.31
CA LYS A 370 -32.65 -11.89 -12.37
C LYS A 370 -31.26 -12.02 -12.97
N PHE A 371 -30.54 -13.10 -12.66
CA PHE A 371 -29.16 -13.30 -13.11
C PHE A 371 -29.00 -14.32 -14.25
N GLY A 372 -30.08 -14.94 -14.73
CA GLY A 372 -30.01 -15.98 -15.76
C GLY A 372 -29.31 -17.25 -15.27
N LEU A 373 -29.58 -17.65 -14.03
CA LEU A 373 -28.92 -18.78 -13.36
C LEU A 373 -29.63 -20.11 -13.65
N ASP A 374 -28.84 -21.17 -13.84
CA ASP A 374 -29.35 -22.54 -13.97
C ASP A 374 -29.39 -23.21 -12.58
N LEU A 375 -30.57 -23.29 -11.97
CA LEU A 375 -30.74 -23.92 -10.65
C LEU A 375 -30.46 -25.42 -10.62
N LYS A 376 -30.13 -26.08 -11.75
CA LYS A 376 -29.57 -27.44 -11.73
C LYS A 376 -28.10 -27.47 -11.30
N LYS A 377 -27.41 -26.34 -11.40
CA LYS A 377 -25.99 -26.19 -11.07
C LYS A 377 -25.83 -25.68 -9.62
N PRO A 378 -25.13 -26.41 -8.73
CA PRO A 378 -24.92 -25.97 -7.35
C PRO A 378 -24.30 -24.58 -7.21
N LEU A 379 -23.38 -24.18 -8.10
CA LEU A 379 -22.72 -22.88 -8.03
C LEU A 379 -23.68 -21.73 -8.36
N ASP A 380 -24.53 -21.92 -9.37
CA ASP A 380 -25.63 -20.99 -9.69
C ASP A 380 -26.58 -20.81 -8.52
N GLN A 381 -26.94 -21.90 -7.83
CA GLN A 381 -27.76 -21.83 -6.62
C GLN A 381 -27.07 -21.02 -5.52
N ARG A 382 -25.74 -21.11 -5.38
CA ARG A 382 -24.98 -20.30 -4.41
C ARG A 382 -25.03 -18.80 -4.75
N MET A 383 -24.96 -18.44 -6.04
CA MET A 383 -25.15 -17.05 -6.47
C MET A 383 -26.59 -16.57 -6.19
N ALA A 384 -27.59 -17.38 -6.52
CA ALA A 384 -28.99 -17.03 -6.25
C ALA A 384 -29.24 -16.84 -4.74
N LYS A 385 -28.63 -17.71 -3.90
CA LYS A 385 -28.70 -17.60 -2.44
C LYS A 385 -27.99 -16.35 -1.90
N LEU A 386 -26.85 -15.98 -2.48
CA LEU A 386 -26.09 -14.77 -2.09
C LEU A 386 -26.95 -13.51 -2.24
N ASP A 387 -27.66 -13.39 -3.35
CA ASP A 387 -28.54 -12.26 -3.63
C ASP A 387 -29.84 -12.34 -2.83
N ALA A 388 -30.49 -13.51 -2.75
CA ALA A 388 -31.73 -13.70 -1.98
C ALA A 388 -31.56 -13.39 -0.48
N LEU A 389 -30.39 -13.69 0.10
CA LEU A 389 -30.07 -13.36 1.49
C LEU A 389 -29.71 -11.89 1.72
N ASN A 390 -29.63 -11.07 0.67
CA ASN A 390 -29.21 -9.67 0.77
C ASN A 390 -27.87 -9.50 1.52
N VAL A 391 -26.90 -10.38 1.26
CA VAL A 391 -25.60 -10.36 1.95
C VAL A 391 -24.95 -8.99 1.80
N THR A 392 -24.73 -8.29 2.91
CA THR A 392 -24.17 -6.94 2.92
C THR A 392 -22.75 -6.94 2.35
N PHE A 393 -22.51 -6.13 1.32
CA PHE A 393 -21.17 -5.78 0.86
C PHE A 393 -20.63 -4.62 1.70
N HIS A 394 -21.41 -3.54 1.80
CA HIS A 394 -21.09 -2.38 2.61
C HIS A 394 -22.37 -1.63 2.98
N ALA A 395 -22.46 -1.04 4.18
CA ALA A 395 -23.67 -0.35 4.63
C ALA A 395 -24.17 0.70 3.61
N LYS A 396 -23.24 1.51 3.07
CA LYS A 396 -23.53 2.56 2.09
C LYS A 396 -23.56 2.08 0.62
N LEU A 397 -22.97 0.93 0.28
CA LEU A 397 -22.92 0.41 -1.11
C LEU A 397 -23.85 -0.78 -1.40
N GLY A 398 -24.53 -1.29 -0.38
CA GLY A 398 -25.59 -2.27 -0.49
C GLY A 398 -25.10 -3.71 -0.37
N THR A 399 -25.75 -4.61 -1.10
CA THR A 399 -25.54 -6.06 -1.03
C THR A 399 -24.56 -6.55 -2.09
N GLN A 400 -24.03 -7.77 -1.91
CA GLN A 400 -23.17 -8.43 -2.90
C GLN A 400 -23.91 -8.67 -4.22
N GLY A 401 -25.19 -9.07 -4.20
CA GLY A 401 -25.99 -9.22 -5.42
C GLY A 401 -26.09 -7.92 -6.22
N ARG A 402 -26.29 -6.78 -5.53
CA ARG A 402 -26.27 -5.45 -6.18
C ARG A 402 -24.90 -5.11 -6.74
N ARG A 403 -23.83 -5.42 -6.01
CA ARG A 403 -22.45 -5.24 -6.50
C ARG A 403 -22.20 -6.05 -7.77
N VAL A 404 -22.58 -7.32 -7.80
CA VAL A 404 -22.47 -8.16 -9.01
C VAL A 404 -23.23 -7.55 -10.19
N ALA A 405 -24.43 -6.99 -9.97
CA ALA A 405 -25.18 -6.30 -11.03
C ALA A 405 -24.45 -5.05 -11.57
N ARG A 406 -23.82 -4.23 -10.71
CA ARG A 406 -23.01 -3.08 -11.16
C ARG A 406 -21.78 -3.50 -11.94
N ILE A 407 -21.06 -4.51 -11.44
CA ILE A 407 -19.90 -5.09 -12.12
C ILE A 407 -20.33 -5.65 -13.48
N ARG A 408 -21.50 -6.30 -13.58
CA ARG A 408 -22.03 -6.87 -14.83
C ARG A 408 -22.24 -5.79 -15.89
N LYS A 409 -22.87 -4.67 -15.52
CA LYS A 409 -23.05 -3.50 -16.40
C LYS A 409 -21.70 -2.93 -16.86
N LEU A 410 -20.76 -2.73 -15.94
CA LEU A 410 -19.44 -2.16 -16.24
C LEU A 410 -18.60 -3.11 -17.11
N ALA A 411 -18.58 -4.40 -16.79
CA ALA A 411 -17.83 -5.42 -17.53
C ALA A 411 -18.34 -5.56 -18.97
N LYS A 412 -19.66 -5.49 -19.18
CA LYS A 412 -20.25 -5.47 -20.53
C LYS A 412 -19.71 -4.31 -21.37
N ALA A 413 -19.53 -3.14 -20.76
CA ALA A 413 -19.00 -1.97 -21.42
C ALA A 413 -17.47 -2.05 -21.68
N LEU A 414 -16.74 -2.79 -20.84
CA LEU A 414 -15.30 -3.00 -20.97
C LEU A 414 -14.93 -4.16 -21.91
N ALA A 415 -15.84 -5.12 -22.12
CA ALA A 415 -15.63 -6.27 -23.00
C ALA A 415 -15.10 -5.89 -24.41
N PRO A 416 -15.69 -4.91 -25.14
CA PRO A 416 -15.16 -4.50 -26.44
C PRO A 416 -13.78 -3.80 -26.35
N VAL A 417 -13.48 -3.12 -25.24
CA VAL A 417 -12.18 -2.44 -25.03
C VAL A 417 -11.05 -3.46 -24.89
N VAL A 418 -11.29 -4.55 -24.15
CA VAL A 418 -10.32 -5.64 -23.96
C VAL A 418 -10.35 -6.63 -25.15
N GLY A 419 -11.44 -6.63 -25.92
CA GLY A 419 -11.71 -7.60 -26.99
C GLY A 419 -12.06 -8.99 -26.45
N ALA A 420 -12.85 -9.03 -25.36
CA ALA A 420 -13.37 -10.24 -24.73
C ALA A 420 -14.78 -10.58 -25.24
N ASP A 421 -15.15 -11.87 -25.20
CA ASP A 421 -16.50 -12.32 -25.51
C ASP A 421 -17.49 -11.83 -24.43
N ALA A 422 -18.50 -11.06 -24.86
CA ALA A 422 -19.44 -10.41 -23.95
C ALA A 422 -20.33 -11.41 -23.18
N ASP A 423 -20.68 -12.55 -23.78
CA ASP A 423 -21.53 -13.55 -23.13
C ASP A 423 -20.73 -14.33 -22.08
N LEU A 424 -19.46 -14.63 -22.37
CA LEU A 424 -18.56 -15.24 -21.39
C LEU A 424 -18.24 -14.28 -20.23
N VAL A 425 -18.06 -12.99 -20.52
CA VAL A 425 -17.90 -11.95 -19.48
C VAL A 425 -19.13 -11.87 -18.60
N ASP A 426 -20.32 -11.86 -19.18
CA ASP A 426 -21.58 -11.82 -18.44
C ASP A 426 -21.70 -13.01 -17.48
N ARG A 427 -21.48 -14.23 -18.01
CA ARG A 427 -21.50 -15.47 -17.23
C ARG A 427 -20.47 -15.47 -16.10
N ALA A 428 -19.24 -15.04 -16.39
CA ALA A 428 -18.16 -14.96 -15.41
C ALA A 428 -18.47 -13.99 -14.27
N VAL A 429 -18.99 -12.79 -14.57
CA VAL A 429 -19.33 -11.80 -13.54
C VAL A 429 -20.40 -12.34 -12.60
N VAL A 430 -21.44 -12.97 -13.16
CA VAL A 430 -22.54 -13.52 -12.37
C VAL A 430 -22.04 -14.57 -11.39
N LEU A 431 -21.09 -15.42 -11.78
CA LEU A 431 -20.56 -16.48 -10.93
C LEU A 431 -19.36 -16.06 -10.06
N ALA A 432 -18.71 -14.93 -10.34
CA ALA A 432 -17.44 -14.52 -9.72
C ALA A 432 -17.48 -14.48 -8.18
N LYS A 433 -18.64 -14.18 -7.59
CA LYS A 433 -18.85 -14.10 -6.13
C LYS A 433 -19.69 -15.24 -5.56
N ALA A 434 -20.08 -16.21 -6.39
CA ALA A 434 -20.99 -17.29 -6.00
C ALA A 434 -20.42 -18.14 -4.86
N ASP A 435 -19.10 -18.34 -4.86
CA ASP A 435 -18.42 -19.18 -3.89
C ASP A 435 -18.40 -18.60 -2.46
N LEU A 436 -18.71 -17.31 -2.28
CA LEU A 436 -18.90 -16.71 -0.95
C LEU A 436 -20.03 -17.36 -0.14
N ARG A 437 -20.90 -18.15 -0.79
CA ARG A 437 -21.96 -18.94 -0.14
C ARG A 437 -21.66 -20.44 -0.09
N THR A 438 -20.43 -20.83 -0.41
CA THR A 438 -19.95 -22.20 -0.21
C THR A 438 -19.47 -22.38 1.22
N GLU A 439 -19.60 -23.60 1.72
CA GLU A 439 -19.20 -23.96 3.08
C GLU A 439 -17.68 -24.02 3.18
N ALA A 440 -17.01 -24.45 2.11
CA ALA A 440 -15.54 -24.40 2.02
C ALA A 440 -15.00 -22.97 2.20
N VAL A 441 -15.58 -21.97 1.54
CA VAL A 441 -15.17 -20.56 1.70
C VAL A 441 -15.65 -19.96 3.03
N GLY A 442 -16.78 -20.44 3.56
CA GLY A 442 -17.25 -20.07 4.90
C GLY A 442 -16.26 -20.44 6.00
N GLU A 443 -15.67 -21.64 5.91
CA GLU A 443 -14.60 -22.10 6.81
C GLU A 443 -13.25 -21.46 6.47
N PHE A 444 -12.94 -21.34 5.16
CA PHE A 444 -11.65 -20.89 4.66
C PHE A 444 -11.80 -19.74 3.66
N PRO A 445 -11.93 -18.49 4.14
CA PRO A 445 -12.08 -17.31 3.28
C PRO A 445 -10.93 -17.11 2.28
N GLU A 446 -9.74 -17.65 2.57
CA GLU A 446 -8.57 -17.62 1.68
C GLU A 446 -8.78 -18.39 0.37
N LEU A 447 -9.76 -19.30 0.31
CA LEU A 447 -10.06 -20.09 -0.89
C LEU A 447 -11.07 -19.42 -1.84
N GLN A 448 -11.53 -18.21 -1.53
CA GLN A 448 -12.41 -17.45 -2.42
C GLN A 448 -11.78 -17.26 -3.81
N GLY A 449 -12.62 -17.26 -4.85
CA GLY A 449 -12.23 -17.33 -6.25
C GLY A 449 -11.77 -18.73 -6.68
N LEU A 450 -10.84 -19.34 -5.93
CA LEU A 450 -10.29 -20.66 -6.26
C LEU A 450 -11.36 -21.75 -6.19
N MET A 451 -12.16 -21.76 -5.11
CA MET A 451 -13.27 -22.71 -4.99
C MET A 451 -14.31 -22.48 -6.06
N GLY A 452 -14.63 -21.21 -6.35
CA GLY A 452 -15.51 -20.85 -7.45
C GLY A 452 -15.06 -21.46 -8.78
N ARG A 453 -13.78 -21.33 -9.14
CA ARG A 453 -13.20 -21.97 -10.34
C ARG A 453 -13.32 -23.49 -10.31
N LYS A 454 -12.97 -24.14 -9.20
CA LYS A 454 -13.05 -25.61 -9.11
C LYS A 454 -14.48 -26.11 -9.27
N TYR A 455 -15.44 -25.48 -8.59
CA TYR A 455 -16.86 -25.83 -8.72
C TYR A 455 -17.41 -25.55 -10.12
N ALA A 456 -17.03 -24.42 -10.74
CA ALA A 456 -17.41 -24.11 -12.11
C ALA A 456 -16.89 -25.16 -13.09
N THR A 457 -15.62 -25.57 -12.94
CA THR A 457 -14.98 -26.61 -13.76
C THR A 457 -15.69 -27.95 -13.61
N LEU A 458 -15.99 -28.38 -12.36
CA LEU A 458 -16.73 -29.62 -12.10
C LEU A 458 -18.16 -29.61 -12.67
N GLN A 459 -18.76 -28.43 -12.77
CA GLN A 459 -20.12 -28.25 -13.32
C GLN A 459 -20.12 -28.00 -14.83
N GLY A 460 -18.98 -28.16 -15.50
CA GLY A 460 -18.84 -28.05 -16.96
C GLY A 460 -18.98 -26.63 -17.49
N GLU A 461 -18.64 -25.60 -16.71
CA GLU A 461 -18.53 -24.23 -17.21
C GLU A 461 -17.36 -24.08 -18.19
N ASN A 462 -17.44 -23.06 -19.04
CA ASN A 462 -16.36 -22.71 -19.96
C ASN A 462 -15.06 -22.38 -19.21
N GLU A 463 -13.91 -22.78 -19.76
CA GLU A 463 -12.60 -22.57 -19.12
C GLU A 463 -12.30 -21.08 -18.85
N SER A 464 -12.62 -20.17 -19.78
CA SER A 464 -12.44 -18.72 -19.58
C SER A 464 -13.34 -18.18 -18.47
N VAL A 465 -14.55 -18.73 -18.31
CA VAL A 465 -15.46 -18.38 -17.20
C VAL A 465 -14.88 -18.87 -15.88
N ALA A 466 -14.47 -20.13 -15.81
CA ALA A 466 -13.87 -20.70 -14.60
C ALA A 466 -12.58 -19.95 -14.19
N ALA A 467 -11.71 -19.65 -15.16
CA ALA A 467 -10.50 -18.85 -14.94
C ALA A 467 -10.85 -17.44 -14.42
N ALA A 468 -11.84 -16.77 -15.01
CA ALA A 468 -12.27 -15.44 -14.58
C ALA A 468 -12.86 -15.41 -13.15
N ILE A 469 -13.54 -16.47 -12.72
CA ILE A 469 -14.04 -16.59 -11.34
C ILE A 469 -12.90 -16.58 -10.33
N GLU A 470 -11.76 -17.19 -10.60
CA GLU A 470 -10.57 -17.07 -9.73
C GLU A 470 -9.88 -15.72 -9.93
N ASP A 471 -9.63 -15.36 -11.19
CA ASP A 471 -8.69 -14.30 -11.56
C ASP A 471 -9.26 -12.88 -11.44
N HIS A 472 -10.58 -12.70 -11.24
CA HIS A 472 -11.13 -11.35 -11.07
C HIS A 472 -10.55 -10.61 -9.85
N TYR A 473 -10.11 -11.35 -8.83
CA TYR A 473 -9.37 -10.77 -7.70
C TYR A 473 -7.98 -10.30 -8.10
N LYS A 474 -7.36 -10.86 -9.13
CA LYS A 474 -5.97 -10.61 -9.52
C LYS A 474 -5.80 -9.28 -10.27
N PRO A 475 -4.63 -8.62 -10.15
CA PRO A 475 -3.60 -8.86 -9.13
C PRO A 475 -4.02 -8.29 -7.77
N GLN A 476 -3.64 -8.97 -6.68
CA GLN A 476 -3.87 -8.54 -5.29
C GLN A 476 -2.71 -7.73 -4.69
N GLY A 477 -1.58 -7.64 -5.39
CA GLY A 477 -0.39 -6.91 -4.93
C GLY A 477 0.64 -6.68 -6.05
N PRO A 478 1.78 -6.05 -5.73
CA PRO A 478 2.82 -5.70 -6.72
C PRO A 478 3.44 -6.91 -7.43
N SER A 479 3.61 -8.02 -6.72
CA SER A 479 4.26 -9.24 -7.25
C SER A 479 3.26 -10.32 -7.68
N ASP A 480 1.96 -10.07 -7.55
CA ASP A 480 0.94 -11.05 -7.93
C ASP A 480 0.82 -11.14 -9.46
N ARG A 481 0.46 -12.32 -9.96
CA ARG A 481 0.26 -12.52 -11.41
C ARG A 481 -0.95 -11.75 -11.91
N LEU A 482 -0.92 -11.33 -13.17
CA LEU A 482 -2.08 -10.75 -13.84
C LEU A 482 -2.95 -11.85 -14.46
N PRO A 483 -4.26 -11.61 -14.63
CA PRO A 483 -5.11 -12.47 -15.44
C PRO A 483 -4.55 -12.64 -16.86
N ALA A 484 -4.56 -13.86 -17.37
CA ALA A 484 -4.08 -14.16 -18.73
C ALA A 484 -5.21 -14.08 -19.77
N ASP A 485 -6.37 -14.63 -19.42
CA ASP A 485 -7.55 -14.67 -20.27
C ASP A 485 -8.26 -13.30 -20.36
N LYS A 486 -8.78 -12.96 -21.53
CA LYS A 486 -9.42 -11.66 -21.78
C LYS A 486 -10.72 -11.46 -21.00
N VAL A 487 -11.49 -12.52 -20.78
CA VAL A 487 -12.68 -12.50 -19.93
C VAL A 487 -12.24 -12.18 -18.51
N ALA A 488 -11.23 -12.87 -18.00
CA ALA A 488 -10.69 -12.62 -16.67
C ALA A 488 -10.14 -11.19 -16.50
N ILE A 489 -9.41 -10.65 -17.48
CA ILE A 489 -8.94 -9.26 -17.50
C ILE A 489 -10.13 -8.29 -17.39
N THR A 490 -11.19 -8.52 -18.17
CA THR A 490 -12.38 -7.67 -18.21
C THR A 490 -13.09 -7.65 -16.85
N VAL A 491 -13.32 -8.83 -16.25
CA VAL A 491 -13.98 -8.93 -14.94
C VAL A 491 -13.11 -8.34 -13.83
N ALA A 492 -11.80 -8.56 -13.86
CA ALA A 492 -10.87 -7.99 -12.89
C ALA A 492 -10.84 -6.46 -12.92
N LEU A 493 -10.84 -5.86 -14.12
CA LEU A 493 -10.93 -4.41 -14.29
C LEU A 493 -12.26 -3.89 -13.75
N ALA A 494 -13.38 -4.53 -14.10
CA ALA A 494 -14.70 -4.11 -13.66
C ALA A 494 -14.87 -4.17 -12.12
N ASP A 495 -14.44 -5.25 -11.46
CA ASP A 495 -14.53 -5.38 -10.00
C ASP A 495 -13.68 -4.33 -9.27
N LYS A 496 -12.47 -4.04 -9.75
CA LYS A 496 -11.58 -3.02 -9.17
C LYS A 496 -12.10 -1.61 -9.38
N LEU A 497 -12.61 -1.30 -10.57
CA LEU A 497 -13.19 0.00 -10.88
C LEU A 497 -14.49 0.24 -10.10
N ASP A 498 -15.41 -0.73 -10.00
CA ASP A 498 -16.61 -0.64 -9.15
C ASP A 498 -16.23 -0.36 -7.69
N THR A 499 -15.22 -1.06 -7.18
CA THR A 499 -14.75 -0.88 -5.81
C THR A 499 -14.19 0.54 -5.59
N LEU A 500 -13.26 0.98 -6.44
CA LEU A 500 -12.65 2.31 -6.32
C LEU A 500 -13.70 3.41 -6.43
N VAL A 501 -14.59 3.32 -7.42
CA VAL A 501 -15.64 4.31 -7.62
C VAL A 501 -16.65 4.31 -6.48
N GLY A 502 -17.06 3.13 -6.01
CA GLY A 502 -17.97 3.00 -4.88
C GLY A 502 -17.41 3.62 -3.60
N PHE A 503 -16.15 3.35 -3.25
CA PHE A 503 -15.54 3.91 -2.03
C PHE A 503 -15.27 5.42 -2.13
N TRP A 504 -14.98 5.94 -3.32
CA TRP A 504 -14.93 7.40 -3.53
C TRP A 504 -16.32 8.04 -3.40
N ALA A 505 -17.37 7.36 -3.87
CA ALA A 505 -18.75 7.85 -3.81
C ALA A 505 -19.29 8.03 -2.39
N ILE A 506 -18.75 7.29 -1.43
CA ILE A 506 -19.20 7.32 -0.02
C ILE A 506 -18.21 8.01 0.92
N ASP A 507 -17.19 8.65 0.35
CA ASP A 507 -16.08 9.34 1.02
C ASP A 507 -15.27 8.46 2.00
N GLU A 508 -15.06 7.19 1.65
CA GLU A 508 -14.26 6.25 2.45
C GLU A 508 -12.92 5.95 1.77
N LYS A 509 -12.15 7.03 1.57
CA LYS A 509 -10.86 7.06 0.87
C LYS A 509 -9.71 6.56 1.76
N PRO A 510 -8.61 6.05 1.19
CA PRO A 510 -7.44 5.67 1.97
C PRO A 510 -6.73 6.91 2.56
N THR A 511 -6.21 6.79 3.78
CA THR A 511 -5.43 7.84 4.47
C THR A 511 -3.96 7.47 4.55
N GLY A 512 -3.05 8.43 4.74
CA GLY A 512 -1.60 8.17 4.81
C GLY A 512 -1.20 6.96 5.66
N SER A 513 -1.84 6.77 6.82
CA SER A 513 -1.57 5.67 7.76
C SER A 513 -2.49 4.45 7.64
N LYS A 514 -3.62 4.51 6.91
CA LYS A 514 -4.60 3.40 6.84
C LYS A 514 -5.24 3.26 5.46
N ASP A 515 -5.32 2.03 4.98
CA ASP A 515 -6.07 1.63 3.78
C ASP A 515 -6.91 0.37 4.09
N PRO A 516 -8.04 0.52 4.81
CA PRO A 516 -8.81 -0.62 5.35
C PRO A 516 -9.44 -1.48 4.25
N PHE A 517 -9.72 -0.90 3.08
CA PHE A 517 -10.38 -1.56 1.95
C PHE A 517 -9.41 -1.91 0.81
N ALA A 518 -8.10 -1.77 1.04
CA ALA A 518 -7.04 -2.08 0.06
C ALA A 518 -7.17 -1.32 -1.28
N LEU A 519 -7.67 -0.08 -1.24
CA LEU A 519 -7.93 0.76 -2.42
C LEU A 519 -6.64 1.09 -3.17
N ARG A 520 -5.49 1.23 -2.47
CA ARG A 520 -4.20 1.41 -3.14
C ARG A 520 -3.80 0.18 -3.95
N ARG A 521 -4.08 -1.02 -3.43
CA ARG A 521 -3.79 -2.27 -4.14
C ARG A 521 -4.73 -2.47 -5.32
N ALA A 522 -6.01 -2.12 -5.18
CA ALA A 522 -6.97 -2.14 -6.29
C ALA A 522 -6.56 -1.18 -7.41
N ALA A 523 -6.20 0.07 -7.10
CA ALA A 523 -5.77 1.05 -8.09
C ALA A 523 -4.45 0.63 -8.76
N LEU A 524 -3.47 0.15 -8.01
CA LEU A 524 -2.24 -0.43 -8.58
C LEU A 524 -2.57 -1.60 -9.52
N GLY A 525 -3.53 -2.46 -9.15
CA GLY A 525 -3.95 -3.57 -9.99
C GLY A 525 -4.55 -3.13 -11.32
N VAL A 526 -5.35 -2.06 -11.34
CA VAL A 526 -5.84 -1.45 -12.59
C VAL A 526 -4.68 -0.92 -13.42
N VAL A 527 -3.76 -0.14 -12.83
CA VAL A 527 -2.58 0.40 -13.53
C VAL A 527 -1.79 -0.72 -14.20
N ARG A 528 -1.47 -1.78 -13.44
CA ARG A 528 -0.73 -2.94 -13.94
C ARG A 528 -1.46 -3.63 -15.09
N ILE A 529 -2.76 -3.87 -14.97
CA ILE A 529 -3.55 -4.48 -16.04
C ILE A 529 -3.50 -3.62 -17.31
N LEU A 530 -3.73 -2.30 -17.21
CA LEU A 530 -3.72 -1.41 -18.37
C LEU A 530 -2.35 -1.40 -19.08
N LEU A 531 -1.26 -1.30 -18.31
CA LEU A 531 0.09 -1.22 -18.85
C LEU A 531 0.59 -2.58 -19.37
N GLU A 532 0.60 -3.60 -18.52
CA GLU A 532 1.22 -4.90 -18.83
C GLU A 532 0.39 -5.72 -19.84
N LYS A 533 -0.93 -5.51 -19.92
CA LYS A 533 -1.81 -6.16 -20.91
C LYS A 533 -2.13 -5.27 -22.11
N ASN A 534 -1.51 -4.10 -22.21
CA ASN A 534 -1.72 -3.13 -23.29
C ASN A 534 -3.20 -2.81 -23.53
N VAL A 535 -3.97 -2.65 -22.46
CA VAL A 535 -5.39 -2.27 -22.54
C VAL A 535 -5.48 -0.75 -22.56
N ARG A 536 -5.97 -0.21 -23.68
CA ARG A 536 -6.18 1.22 -23.83
C ARG A 536 -7.55 1.63 -23.29
N LEU A 537 -7.57 2.28 -22.13
CA LEU A 537 -8.79 2.70 -21.46
C LEU A 537 -8.63 4.12 -20.89
N PRO A 538 -9.32 5.12 -21.48
CA PRO A 538 -9.47 6.44 -20.86
C PRO A 538 -10.24 6.30 -19.54
N LEU A 539 -9.54 6.49 -18.41
CA LEU A 539 -10.09 6.16 -17.09
C LEU A 539 -11.32 6.98 -16.73
N LEU A 540 -11.37 8.25 -17.14
CA LEU A 540 -12.48 9.12 -16.81
C LEU A 540 -13.80 8.55 -17.33
N LYS A 541 -13.82 8.02 -18.56
CA LYS A 541 -15.02 7.40 -19.14
C LYS A 541 -15.48 6.18 -18.36
N ALA A 542 -14.55 5.30 -17.99
CA ALA A 542 -14.86 4.08 -17.23
C ALA A 542 -15.37 4.41 -15.82
N VAL A 543 -14.75 5.40 -15.17
CA VAL A 543 -15.14 5.91 -13.85
C VAL A 543 -16.53 6.52 -13.90
N SER A 544 -16.85 7.36 -14.90
CA SER A 544 -18.18 7.95 -15.07
C SER A 544 -19.26 6.89 -15.23
N HIS A 545 -19.01 5.85 -16.03
CA HIS A 545 -19.97 4.75 -16.21
C HIS A 545 -20.20 3.96 -14.91
N ALA A 546 -19.14 3.63 -14.18
CA ALA A 546 -19.24 2.97 -12.88
C ALA A 546 -19.98 3.83 -11.85
N TRP A 547 -19.80 5.16 -11.90
CA TRP A 547 -20.45 6.10 -11.00
C TRP A 547 -21.96 6.11 -11.20
N VAL A 548 -22.44 6.25 -12.44
CA VAL A 548 -23.89 6.19 -12.76
C VAL A 548 -24.53 4.92 -12.19
N ASN A 549 -23.87 3.77 -12.39
CA ASN A 549 -24.36 2.49 -11.87
C ASN A 549 -24.36 2.39 -10.33
N THR A 550 -23.51 3.17 -9.65
CA THR A 550 -23.46 3.22 -8.18
C THR A 550 -24.64 4.02 -7.61
N PHE A 551 -25.06 5.08 -8.30
CA PHE A 551 -26.10 6.01 -7.85
C PHE A 551 -27.52 5.65 -8.28
N ASP A 552 -27.73 4.66 -9.16
CA ASP A 552 -29.04 4.02 -9.42
C ASP A 552 -29.80 3.70 -8.10
N ARG A 553 -29.08 3.47 -6.99
CA ARG A 553 -29.62 3.24 -5.63
C ARG A 553 -30.20 4.48 -4.94
N PHE A 554 -29.64 5.67 -5.12
CA PHE A 554 -30.15 6.88 -4.45
C PHE A 554 -31.50 7.31 -5.07
N ILE A 555 -31.72 6.94 -6.34
CA ILE A 555 -32.93 7.26 -7.10
C ILE A 555 -34.12 6.36 -6.71
N GLU A 556 -33.88 5.09 -6.34
CA GLU A 556 -34.94 4.18 -5.87
C GLU A 556 -35.49 4.53 -4.47
N ILE A 557 -34.83 5.44 -3.73
CA ILE A 557 -35.22 5.80 -2.35
C ILE A 557 -36.18 6.99 -2.31
N ASP A 558 -36.22 7.83 -3.37
CA ASP A 558 -37.18 8.93 -3.51
C ASP A 558 -37.53 9.13 -4.99
N ALA A 559 -38.82 9.07 -5.33
CA ALA A 559 -39.35 8.97 -6.70
C ALA A 559 -39.14 10.21 -7.63
N ASN A 560 -38.18 11.10 -7.33
CA ASN A 560 -38.10 12.45 -7.91
C ASN A 560 -36.70 12.85 -8.46
N TYR A 561 -35.84 11.89 -8.84
CA TYR A 561 -34.49 12.20 -9.36
C TYR A 561 -34.24 11.62 -10.77
N VAL A 562 -33.62 12.40 -11.65
CA VAL A 562 -33.12 11.96 -12.97
C VAL A 562 -31.65 12.34 -13.10
N ILE A 563 -30.78 11.37 -13.44
CA ILE A 563 -29.35 11.58 -13.65
C ILE A 563 -29.02 11.46 -15.14
N TRP A 564 -28.43 12.50 -15.72
CA TRP A 564 -27.96 12.49 -17.11
C TRP A 564 -26.59 13.19 -17.24
N PRO A 565 -25.61 12.61 -17.95
CA PRO A 565 -24.32 13.27 -18.18
C PRO A 565 -24.43 14.38 -19.22
N PHE A 566 -23.84 15.55 -18.94
CA PHE A 566 -23.78 16.70 -19.85
C PHE A 566 -22.34 17.14 -20.14
N GLN A 567 -22.11 17.70 -21.32
CA GLN A 567 -20.84 18.30 -21.75
C GLN A 567 -21.09 19.72 -22.25
N HIS A 568 -20.10 20.60 -22.13
CA HIS A 568 -20.15 21.89 -22.83
C HIS A 568 -19.77 21.71 -24.29
N ASP A 569 -20.58 22.26 -25.20
CA ASP A 569 -20.20 22.40 -26.60
C ASP A 569 -19.14 23.52 -26.78
N SER A 570 -18.69 23.73 -28.03
CA SER A 570 -17.71 24.76 -28.38
C SER A 570 -18.15 26.19 -28.05
N ASN A 571 -19.44 26.42 -27.80
CA ASN A 571 -20.03 27.71 -27.45
C ASN A 571 -20.29 27.84 -25.94
N GLY A 572 -19.92 26.84 -25.14
CA GLY A 572 -20.16 26.83 -23.70
C GLY A 572 -21.61 26.49 -23.31
N ILE A 573 -22.37 25.82 -24.18
CA ILE A 573 -23.73 25.34 -23.90
C ILE A 573 -23.68 23.90 -23.39
N LEU A 574 -24.38 23.62 -22.29
CA LEU A 574 -24.57 22.27 -21.76
C LEU A 574 -25.42 21.43 -22.72
N THR A 575 -24.86 20.35 -23.23
CA THR A 575 -25.52 19.39 -24.11
C THR A 575 -25.46 17.98 -23.51
N PRO A 576 -26.50 17.15 -23.65
CA PRO A 576 -26.47 15.77 -23.18
C PRO A 576 -25.38 14.98 -23.89
N VAL A 577 -24.59 14.21 -23.14
CA VAL A 577 -23.56 13.35 -23.74
C VAL A 577 -24.23 12.18 -24.46
N VAL A 578 -23.98 12.08 -25.76
CA VAL A 578 -24.33 10.91 -26.59
C VAL A 578 -23.02 10.17 -26.88
N ASP A 579 -22.74 9.08 -26.16
CA ASP A 579 -21.52 8.29 -26.37
C ASP A 579 -21.82 6.99 -27.15
N PRO A 580 -21.28 6.83 -28.37
CA PRO A 580 -21.40 5.61 -29.17
C PRO A 580 -20.89 4.33 -28.50
N LEU A 581 -19.93 4.42 -27.56
CA LEU A 581 -19.39 3.26 -26.83
C LEU A 581 -20.39 2.65 -25.84
N PHE A 582 -21.37 3.43 -25.36
CA PHE A 582 -22.21 3.05 -24.21
C PHE A 582 -23.72 3.07 -24.50
N ASN A 583 -24.14 3.38 -25.74
CA ASN A 583 -25.53 3.31 -26.23
C ASN A 583 -26.57 4.00 -25.32
N LEU A 584 -26.21 5.15 -24.72
CA LEU A 584 -27.12 5.98 -23.94
C LEU A 584 -27.94 6.86 -24.91
N GLN A 585 -29.25 6.60 -25.05
CA GLN A 585 -30.14 7.46 -25.83
C GLN A 585 -30.75 8.56 -24.95
N PRO A 586 -30.56 9.85 -25.27
CA PRO A 586 -31.22 10.93 -24.54
C PRO A 586 -32.74 10.77 -24.63
N PRO A 587 -33.50 11.21 -23.60
CA PRO A 587 -34.95 11.28 -23.72
C PRO A 587 -35.32 12.12 -24.95
N ASN A 588 -36.19 11.59 -25.81
CA ASN A 588 -36.60 12.21 -27.08
C ASN A 588 -37.43 13.49 -26.85
N LYS A 589 -36.74 14.62 -26.62
CA LYS A 589 -37.07 16.03 -26.92
C LYS A 589 -36.45 16.96 -25.88
N ILE A 590 -35.52 17.80 -26.32
CA ILE A 590 -35.10 19.01 -25.62
C ILE A 590 -35.36 20.14 -26.62
N ASP A 591 -36.55 20.74 -26.57
CA ASP A 591 -36.85 21.94 -27.36
C ASP A 591 -36.41 23.18 -26.56
N GLU A 592 -35.84 24.16 -27.27
CA GLU A 592 -35.14 25.35 -26.76
C GLU A 592 -36.10 26.36 -26.10
N THR A 593 -36.54 26.07 -24.87
CA THR A 593 -37.02 27.04 -23.87
C THR A 593 -37.21 26.28 -22.56
N PRO A 594 -36.94 26.84 -21.37
CA PRO A 594 -37.05 26.10 -20.11
C PRO A 594 -38.53 25.85 -19.81
N VAL A 595 -39.05 24.77 -20.36
CA VAL A 595 -40.40 24.24 -20.08
C VAL A 595 -40.20 22.92 -19.36
N VAL A 596 -40.80 22.86 -18.18
CA VAL A 596 -41.08 21.64 -17.43
C VAL A 596 -41.50 20.54 -18.40
N VAL A 597 -40.64 19.54 -18.59
CA VAL A 597 -41.01 18.31 -19.28
C VAL A 597 -42.10 17.68 -18.44
N GLN A 598 -43.36 17.82 -18.84
CA GLN A 598 -44.40 16.94 -18.33
C GLN A 598 -44.10 15.53 -18.86
N PRO A 599 -43.75 14.57 -18.00
CA PRO A 599 -43.71 13.18 -18.42
C PRO A 599 -45.14 12.82 -18.82
N LYS A 600 -45.30 12.16 -19.97
CA LYS A 600 -46.57 11.52 -20.30
C LYS A 600 -46.91 10.54 -19.17
N SER A 601 -47.89 10.95 -18.36
CA SER A 601 -48.62 10.22 -17.34
C SER A 601 -47.78 9.54 -16.25
N VAL A 602 -47.21 10.34 -15.34
CA VAL A 602 -47.20 9.98 -13.92
C VAL A 602 -48.15 10.94 -13.23
N LYS A 603 -49.29 10.45 -12.72
CA LYS A 603 -50.13 11.22 -11.80
C LYS A 603 -49.40 11.28 -10.46
N LEU A 604 -48.70 12.38 -10.21
CA LEU A 604 -48.21 12.72 -8.88
C LEU A 604 -49.14 13.82 -8.35
N ASP A 605 -50.06 13.43 -7.46
CA ASP A 605 -51.10 14.30 -6.89
C ASP A 605 -50.57 15.28 -5.81
N THR A 606 -49.25 15.53 -5.74
CA THR A 606 -48.67 16.48 -4.77
C THR A 606 -47.47 17.23 -5.34
N TYR A 607 -47.43 18.54 -5.10
CA TYR A 607 -46.31 19.45 -5.35
C TYR A 607 -45.03 18.97 -4.64
N GLN A 608 -44.22 18.15 -5.29
CA GLN A 608 -42.87 17.84 -4.83
C GLN A 608 -41.82 18.31 -5.85
N PRO A 609 -40.74 18.96 -5.40
CA PRO A 609 -39.65 19.37 -6.29
C PRO A 609 -38.92 18.15 -6.85
N VAL A 610 -38.65 18.18 -8.16
CA VAL A 610 -37.77 17.22 -8.84
C VAL A 610 -36.35 17.77 -8.76
N THR A 611 -35.41 16.96 -8.27
CA THR A 611 -34.01 17.38 -8.13
C THR A 611 -33.18 16.76 -9.24
N PHE A 612 -32.47 17.59 -10.00
CA PHE A 612 -31.58 17.15 -11.07
C PHE A 612 -30.17 16.94 -10.54
N LEU A 613 -29.59 15.77 -10.85
CA LEU A 613 -28.18 15.46 -10.59
C LEU A 613 -27.51 15.28 -11.96
N TYR A 614 -26.47 16.07 -12.24
CA TYR A 614 -25.79 16.03 -13.53
C TYR A 614 -24.27 16.04 -13.36
N SER A 615 -23.59 15.41 -14.31
CA SER A 615 -22.13 15.42 -14.46
C SER A 615 -21.78 16.46 -15.52
N VAL A 616 -20.86 17.38 -15.24
CA VAL A 616 -20.41 18.40 -16.19
C VAL A 616 -18.98 18.13 -16.61
N GLN A 617 -18.76 17.83 -17.90
CA GLN A 617 -17.42 17.86 -18.47
C GLN A 617 -17.04 19.30 -18.84
N ASN A 618 -16.06 19.90 -18.15
CA ASN A 618 -15.55 21.23 -18.45
C ASN A 618 -14.04 21.17 -18.77
N LYS A 619 -13.65 21.38 -20.04
CA LYS A 619 -12.23 21.47 -20.47
C LYS A 619 -11.32 20.32 -19.94
N GLY A 620 -11.79 19.07 -20.02
CA GLY A 620 -11.03 17.92 -19.50
C GLY A 620 -11.24 17.64 -18.01
N ASN A 621 -11.96 18.50 -17.29
CA ASN A 621 -12.29 18.34 -15.88
C ASN A 621 -13.74 17.86 -15.66
N PHE A 622 -13.82 16.74 -14.93
CA PHE A 622 -14.92 16.07 -14.24
C PHE A 622 -16.08 16.74 -13.48
N GLY A 623 -16.32 18.05 -13.42
CA GLY A 623 -17.11 18.66 -12.30
C GLY A 623 -18.45 17.97 -11.95
N PHE A 624 -18.64 17.56 -10.68
CA PHE A 624 -19.91 17.01 -10.17
C PHE A 624 -20.55 17.98 -9.17
N VAL A 625 -21.81 18.33 -9.39
CA VAL A 625 -22.57 19.29 -8.56
C VAL A 625 -23.59 18.54 -7.70
N GLU A 626 -23.65 18.91 -6.42
CA GLU A 626 -24.64 18.47 -5.44
C GLU A 626 -25.97 19.19 -5.73
N SER A 627 -27.07 18.43 -5.88
CA SER A 627 -28.49 18.84 -5.98
C SER A 627 -28.80 20.28 -6.43
N LEU A 628 -29.38 20.44 -7.62
CA LEU A 628 -30.10 21.69 -7.95
C LEU A 628 -31.48 21.67 -7.27
N GLU A 629 -31.60 22.18 -6.04
CA GLU A 629 -32.91 22.55 -5.50
C GLU A 629 -33.40 23.82 -6.19
N ILE A 630 -34.35 23.69 -7.10
CA ILE A 630 -35.06 24.85 -7.63
C ILE A 630 -36.07 25.29 -6.57
N SER A 631 -35.64 26.18 -5.66
CA SER A 631 -36.59 26.99 -4.89
C SER A 631 -37.36 27.89 -5.88
N PRO A 632 -38.69 28.06 -5.75
CA PRO A 632 -39.45 29.02 -6.56
C PRO A 632 -39.00 30.47 -6.39
N ARG A 633 -38.08 30.75 -5.45
CA ARG A 633 -37.54 32.07 -5.14
C ARG A 633 -36.02 32.01 -4.95
N GLY A 634 -35.32 31.82 -6.08
CA GLY A 634 -34.19 32.63 -6.52
C GLY A 634 -33.06 33.12 -5.60
N ASP A 635 -32.74 32.53 -4.43
CA ASP A 635 -31.53 32.92 -3.68
C ASP A 635 -30.77 31.74 -3.00
N GLU A 636 -29.44 31.83 -3.13
CA GLU A 636 -28.26 31.12 -2.56
C GLU A 636 -28.18 29.57 -2.50
N LEU A 637 -27.36 29.02 -3.42
CA LEU A 637 -26.82 27.66 -3.43
C LEU A 637 -25.45 27.61 -2.73
N THR A 638 -25.34 26.98 -1.57
CA THR A 638 -24.03 26.63 -0.97
C THR A 638 -23.98 25.20 -0.43
N LYS A 639 -23.25 24.34 -1.15
CA LYS A 639 -22.14 23.47 -0.67
C LYS A 639 -21.61 22.66 -1.85
N GLU A 640 -20.35 22.89 -2.19
CA GLU A 640 -19.61 22.15 -3.21
C GLU A 640 -18.98 20.89 -2.58
N ASN A 641 -19.56 19.71 -2.79
CA ASN A 641 -18.78 18.47 -2.77
C ASN A 641 -18.32 18.13 -4.20
N SER A 642 -17.38 18.93 -4.68
CA SER A 642 -16.68 18.66 -5.93
C SER A 642 -15.75 17.47 -5.73
N LEU A 643 -15.96 16.37 -6.48
CA LEU A 643 -14.93 15.33 -6.63
C LEU A 643 -13.66 15.84 -7.33
N LEU A 644 -13.60 17.11 -7.75
CA LEU A 644 -12.54 17.68 -8.58
C LEU A 644 -11.92 18.99 -8.10
N ASN A 645 -12.26 19.49 -6.93
CA ASN A 645 -11.53 20.60 -6.34
C ASN A 645 -10.68 20.06 -5.19
N GLY A 646 -9.46 19.65 -5.52
CA GLY A 646 -8.41 19.30 -4.58
C GLY A 646 -7.54 18.13 -5.03
N ASP A 647 -6.37 17.99 -4.41
CA ASP A 647 -5.36 16.94 -4.63
C ASP A 647 -5.86 15.48 -4.40
N ALA A 648 -7.16 15.27 -4.15
CA ALA A 648 -7.77 14.03 -3.66
C ALA A 648 -8.85 13.39 -4.57
N ASN A 649 -8.87 13.70 -5.88
CA ASN A 649 -9.73 13.03 -6.86
C ASN A 649 -9.22 11.59 -7.17
N LEU A 650 -10.10 10.69 -7.60
CA LEU A 650 -9.75 9.34 -8.03
C LEU A 650 -8.71 9.32 -9.17
N LEU A 651 -8.75 10.29 -10.09
CA LEU A 651 -7.75 10.39 -11.16
C LEU A 651 -6.35 10.72 -10.60
N SER A 652 -6.23 11.71 -9.70
CA SER A 652 -4.94 12.01 -9.04
C SER A 652 -4.47 10.84 -8.19
N PHE A 653 -5.39 10.07 -7.60
CA PHE A 653 -5.04 8.83 -6.91
C PHE A 653 -4.45 7.76 -7.84
N PHE A 654 -5.00 7.60 -9.05
CA PHE A 654 -4.41 6.74 -10.09
C PHE A 654 -3.03 7.24 -10.53
N HIS A 655 -2.87 8.56 -10.71
CA HIS A 655 -1.58 9.18 -11.02
C HIS A 655 -0.53 8.86 -9.96
N ASP A 656 -0.86 8.98 -8.68
CA ASP A 656 0.05 8.64 -7.59
C ASP A 656 0.48 7.17 -7.64
N ARG A 657 -0.44 6.25 -7.98
CA ARG A 657 -0.11 4.83 -8.14
C ARG A 657 0.76 4.58 -9.36
N LEU A 658 0.47 5.25 -10.48
CA LEU A 658 1.29 5.20 -11.69
C LEU A 658 2.71 5.71 -11.43
N LYS A 659 2.88 6.83 -10.72
CA LYS A 659 4.18 7.39 -10.34
C LYS A 659 5.02 6.42 -9.52
N VAL A 660 4.42 5.74 -8.54
CA VAL A 660 5.12 4.71 -7.76
C VAL A 660 5.54 3.55 -8.67
N TYR A 661 4.59 3.04 -9.46
CA TYR A 661 4.84 1.90 -10.34
C TYR A 661 5.95 2.15 -11.38
N LEU A 662 5.92 3.30 -12.06
CA LEU A 662 6.95 3.66 -13.05
C LEU A 662 8.33 3.85 -12.40
N ARG A 663 8.38 4.39 -11.16
CA ARG A 663 9.65 4.51 -10.41
C ARG A 663 10.21 3.15 -10.03
N ASP A 664 9.36 2.21 -9.65
CA ASP A 664 9.79 0.83 -9.36
C ASP A 664 10.35 0.13 -10.61
N LEU A 665 9.90 0.53 -11.82
CA LEU A 665 10.47 0.10 -13.10
C LEU A 665 11.75 0.88 -13.52
N GLY A 666 12.21 1.83 -12.70
CA GLY A 666 13.43 2.60 -12.93
C GLY A 666 13.24 3.95 -13.64
N ALA A 667 12.00 4.40 -13.89
CA ALA A 667 11.77 5.72 -14.46
C ALA A 667 12.10 6.84 -13.44
N ARG A 668 12.75 7.91 -13.90
CA ARG A 668 13.05 9.07 -13.05
C ARG A 668 11.79 9.86 -12.73
N TYR A 669 11.72 10.41 -11.51
CA TYR A 669 10.53 11.13 -11.02
C TYR A 669 10.19 12.36 -11.89
N ASP A 670 11.21 13.09 -12.34
CA ASP A 670 11.08 14.33 -13.10
C ASP A 670 10.61 14.09 -14.54
N LEU A 671 10.97 12.96 -15.15
CA LEU A 671 10.44 12.54 -16.45
C LEU A 671 8.96 12.16 -16.38
N ILE A 672 8.54 11.55 -15.27
CA ILE A 672 7.12 11.26 -15.05
C ILE A 672 6.34 12.57 -14.90
N ASP A 673 6.82 13.51 -14.09
CA ASP A 673 6.18 14.81 -13.88
C ASP A 673 6.18 15.70 -15.13
N ALA A 674 7.15 15.52 -16.03
CA ALA A 674 7.21 16.20 -17.33
C ALA A 674 6.12 15.74 -18.30
N VAL A 675 5.70 14.48 -18.24
CA VAL A 675 4.67 13.91 -19.14
C VAL A 675 3.28 14.02 -18.53
N LEU A 676 3.18 13.89 -17.21
CA LEU A 676 1.91 13.80 -16.51
C LEU A 676 1.27 15.18 -16.28
N THR A 677 0.04 15.35 -16.78
CA THR A 677 -0.81 16.51 -16.47
C THR A 677 -1.99 16.11 -15.57
N PRO A 678 -2.60 17.05 -14.84
CA PRO A 678 -3.76 16.75 -13.99
C PRO A 678 -4.94 16.11 -14.74
N GLU A 679 -5.10 16.41 -16.03
CA GLU A 679 -6.20 15.94 -16.89
C GLU A 679 -5.86 14.64 -17.63
N SER A 680 -4.63 14.12 -17.50
CA SER A 680 -4.17 12.95 -18.25
C SER A 680 -4.89 11.68 -17.79
N ASP A 681 -5.74 11.07 -18.61
CA ASP A 681 -6.57 9.92 -18.21
C ASP A 681 -6.24 8.58 -18.91
N ASP A 682 -5.36 8.60 -19.91
CA ASP A 682 -4.82 7.40 -20.57
C ASP A 682 -3.46 7.01 -19.98
N LEU A 683 -3.48 6.17 -18.95
CA LEU A 683 -2.27 5.77 -18.22
C LEU A 683 -1.27 5.00 -19.09
N LEU A 684 -1.75 4.24 -20.09
CA LEU A 684 -0.89 3.49 -20.99
C LEU A 684 -0.09 4.45 -21.89
N MET A 685 -0.74 5.49 -22.41
CA MET A 685 -0.05 6.51 -23.21
C MET A 685 0.97 7.31 -22.39
N ILE A 686 0.64 7.64 -21.13
CA ILE A 686 1.58 8.30 -20.22
C ILE A 686 2.82 7.43 -20.02
N ALA A 687 2.65 6.13 -19.73
CA ALA A 687 3.76 5.21 -19.54
C ALA A 687 4.65 5.10 -20.80
N ARG A 688 4.05 4.96 -21.99
CA ARG A 688 4.78 4.92 -23.27
C ARG A 688 5.55 6.21 -23.56
N ARG A 689 4.95 7.37 -23.24
CA ARG A 689 5.63 8.67 -23.35
C ARG A 689 6.82 8.79 -22.40
N VAL A 690 6.67 8.37 -21.15
CA VAL A 690 7.75 8.37 -20.16
C VAL A 690 8.89 7.44 -20.60
N GLU A 691 8.58 6.26 -21.13
CA GLU A 691 9.57 5.33 -21.67
C GLU A 691 10.34 5.95 -22.85
N ALA A 692 9.62 6.53 -23.82
CA ALA A 692 10.23 7.20 -24.97
C ALA A 692 11.09 8.40 -24.54
N LEU A 693 10.63 9.20 -23.58
CA LEU A 693 11.37 10.34 -23.02
C LEU A 693 12.63 9.89 -22.27
N THR A 694 12.55 8.79 -21.54
CA THR A 694 13.70 8.19 -20.83
C THR A 694 14.78 7.75 -21.81
N ALA A 695 14.38 7.06 -22.89
CA ALA A 695 15.29 6.67 -23.95
C ALA A 695 15.92 7.90 -24.65
N PHE A 696 15.11 8.93 -24.91
CA PHE A 696 15.55 10.16 -25.57
C PHE A 696 16.63 10.92 -24.78
N ILE A 697 16.39 11.20 -23.48
CA ILE A 697 17.32 11.96 -22.63
C ILE A 697 18.58 11.15 -22.26
N THR A 698 18.55 9.83 -22.43
CA THR A 698 19.75 9.02 -22.27
C THR A 698 20.73 9.22 -23.44
N GLY A 699 20.22 9.56 -24.64
CA GLY A 699 21.04 9.84 -25.83
C GLY A 699 21.69 11.23 -25.82
N GLU A 700 22.78 11.39 -26.57
CA GLU A 700 23.54 12.65 -26.65
C GLU A 700 22.70 13.78 -27.25
N ASP A 701 21.96 13.51 -28.33
CA ASP A 701 21.10 14.50 -28.98
C ASP A 701 19.99 15.01 -28.04
N GLY A 702 19.41 14.12 -27.24
CA GLY A 702 18.36 14.48 -26.29
C GLY A 702 18.87 15.33 -25.13
N ARG A 703 20.07 15.06 -24.61
CA ARG A 703 20.67 15.90 -23.54
C ARG A 703 20.95 17.32 -24.02
N ASN A 704 21.51 17.45 -25.23
CA ASN A 704 21.84 18.76 -25.78
C ASN A 704 20.58 19.55 -26.14
N LEU A 705 19.57 18.90 -26.74
CA LEU A 705 18.28 19.55 -26.98
C LEU A 705 17.62 19.98 -25.66
N LEU A 706 17.67 19.15 -24.62
CA LEU A 706 17.12 19.49 -23.30
C LEU A 706 17.78 20.75 -22.73
N ALA A 707 19.11 20.86 -22.82
CA ALA A 707 19.85 22.04 -22.37
C ALA A 707 19.43 23.30 -23.14
N GLY A 708 19.32 23.21 -24.48
CA GLY A 708 18.85 24.30 -25.32
C GLY A 708 17.41 24.74 -25.03
N ALA A 709 16.49 23.78 -24.89
CA ALA A 709 15.09 24.03 -24.59
C ALA A 709 14.88 24.63 -23.19
N LYS A 710 15.65 24.21 -22.19
CA LYS A 710 15.65 24.80 -20.85
C LYS A 710 16.13 26.25 -20.87
N ARG A 711 17.23 26.52 -21.59
CA ARG A 711 17.74 27.88 -21.76
C ARG A 711 16.70 28.78 -22.41
N ALA A 712 16.01 28.30 -23.45
CA ALA A 712 14.91 29.01 -24.09
C ALA A 712 13.78 29.31 -23.09
N THR A 713 13.37 28.32 -22.30
CA THR A 713 12.28 28.46 -21.31
C THR A 713 12.64 29.42 -20.18
N GLN A 714 13.85 29.36 -19.65
CA GLN A 714 14.32 30.23 -18.56
C GLN A 714 14.45 31.69 -19.02
N LEU A 715 15.00 31.92 -20.21
CA LEU A 715 15.09 33.27 -20.79
C LEU A 715 13.71 33.85 -21.04
N LEU A 716 12.79 33.06 -21.58
CA LEU A 716 11.41 33.48 -21.82
C LEU A 716 10.70 33.83 -20.50
N ALA A 717 10.81 32.98 -19.48
CA ALA A 717 10.22 33.24 -18.16
C ALA A 717 10.81 34.49 -17.48
N ALA A 718 12.12 34.74 -17.63
CA ALA A 718 12.77 35.93 -17.10
C ALA A 718 12.25 37.22 -17.75
N GLU A 719 11.99 37.19 -19.06
CA GLU A 719 11.44 38.34 -19.80
C GLU A 719 9.94 38.54 -19.57
N GLU A 720 9.16 37.45 -19.49
CA GLU A 720 7.74 37.48 -19.08
C GLU A 720 7.60 38.14 -17.68
N LYS A 721 8.49 37.82 -16.73
CA LYS A 721 8.50 38.42 -15.39
C LYS A 721 8.84 39.92 -15.38
N LYS A 722 9.61 40.40 -16.37
CA LYS A 722 9.93 41.83 -16.53
C LYS A 722 8.81 42.62 -17.21
N GLY A 723 7.76 41.95 -17.69
CA GLY A 723 6.69 42.58 -18.48
C GLY A 723 7.10 42.89 -19.92
N THR A 724 8.15 42.25 -20.43
CA THR A 724 8.59 42.41 -21.83
C THR A 724 7.54 41.81 -22.76
N VAL A 725 7.15 42.56 -23.80
CA VAL A 725 6.17 42.09 -24.81
C VAL A 725 6.74 40.93 -25.61
N VAL A 726 6.06 39.78 -25.59
CA VAL A 726 6.31 38.62 -26.45
C VAL A 726 5.30 38.65 -27.58
N ALA A 727 5.74 38.53 -28.83
CA ALA A 727 4.82 38.49 -29.97
C ALA A 727 3.98 37.20 -29.96
N ASP A 728 2.73 37.27 -30.43
CA ASP A 728 1.82 36.12 -30.47
C ASP A 728 2.34 34.99 -31.38
N GLY A 729 3.10 35.34 -32.42
CA GLY A 729 3.78 34.42 -33.32
C GLY A 729 4.99 35.06 -34.00
N VAL A 730 5.79 34.22 -34.66
CA VAL A 730 7.01 34.63 -35.36
C VAL A 730 6.66 35.27 -36.72
N SER A 731 7.03 36.53 -36.92
CA SER A 731 6.98 37.24 -38.20
C SER A 731 8.25 36.99 -39.01
N LYS A 732 8.10 36.55 -40.26
CA LYS A 732 9.23 36.25 -41.16
C LYS A 732 10.00 37.51 -41.57
N GLU A 733 9.30 38.63 -41.64
CA GLU A 733 9.80 39.94 -42.05
C GLU A 733 10.76 40.53 -41.01
N LEU A 734 10.65 40.08 -39.76
CA LEU A 734 11.48 40.49 -38.63
C LEU A 734 12.64 39.52 -38.33
N LEU A 735 12.87 38.49 -39.16
CA LEU A 735 14.02 37.58 -39.07
C LEU A 735 15.21 38.16 -39.84
N LYS A 736 16.18 38.71 -39.12
CA LYS A 736 17.37 39.37 -39.70
C LYS A 736 18.51 38.40 -39.98
N LEU A 737 18.80 37.50 -39.03
CA LEU A 737 19.95 36.61 -39.11
C LEU A 737 19.58 35.25 -39.73
N ASP A 738 20.55 34.64 -40.43
CA ASP A 738 20.31 33.32 -41.05
C ASP A 738 20.06 32.22 -40.01
N ALA A 739 20.66 32.35 -38.82
CA ALA A 739 20.38 31.47 -37.68
C ALA A 739 18.90 31.52 -37.23
N GLU A 740 18.27 32.71 -37.25
CA GLU A 740 16.84 32.86 -36.90
C GLU A 740 15.92 32.21 -37.94
N LYS A 741 16.25 32.40 -39.22
CA LYS A 741 15.51 31.80 -40.35
C LYS A 741 15.63 30.27 -40.35
N ALA A 742 16.84 29.75 -40.12
CA ALA A 742 17.10 28.32 -40.05
C ALA A 742 16.38 27.67 -38.86
N LEU A 743 16.42 28.29 -37.68
CA LEU A 743 15.70 27.83 -36.50
C LEU A 743 14.18 27.81 -36.74
N TYR A 744 13.62 28.89 -37.29
CA TYR A 744 12.18 28.93 -37.57
C TYR A 744 11.71 27.86 -38.55
N ALA A 745 12.48 27.61 -39.61
CA ALA A 745 12.20 26.54 -40.56
C ALA A 745 12.29 25.15 -39.89
N ALA A 746 13.33 24.92 -39.10
CA ALA A 746 13.51 23.66 -38.37
C ALA A 746 12.38 23.40 -37.37
N ILE A 747 11.95 24.41 -36.60
CA ILE A 747 10.81 24.30 -35.68
C ILE A 747 9.54 23.91 -36.43
N LYS A 748 9.25 24.53 -37.58
CA LYS A 748 8.05 24.18 -38.37
C LYS A 748 8.04 22.73 -38.82
N THR A 749 9.17 22.23 -39.32
CA THR A 749 9.29 20.84 -39.78
C THR A 749 9.21 19.88 -38.59
N ALA A 750 10.04 20.09 -37.56
CA ALA A 750 10.12 19.20 -36.40
C ALA A 750 8.79 19.13 -35.64
N SER A 751 8.10 20.26 -35.43
CA SER A 751 6.78 20.27 -34.78
C SER A 751 5.71 19.56 -35.60
N ALA A 752 5.73 19.70 -36.93
CA ALA A 752 4.77 19.00 -37.80
C ALA A 752 4.99 17.48 -37.79
N ASP A 753 6.24 17.05 -37.89
CA ASP A 753 6.62 15.63 -37.85
C ASP A 753 6.36 15.02 -36.47
N ALA A 754 6.69 15.75 -35.39
CA ALA A 754 6.39 15.33 -34.03
C ALA A 754 4.88 15.22 -33.77
N ALA A 755 4.08 16.21 -34.20
CA ALA A 755 2.63 16.15 -34.06
C ALA A 755 2.03 14.96 -34.83
N LYS A 756 2.53 14.67 -36.04
CA LYS A 756 2.13 13.51 -36.83
C LYS A 756 2.47 12.20 -36.13
N ALA A 757 3.67 12.09 -35.56
CA ALA A 757 4.10 10.91 -34.83
C ALA A 757 3.31 10.70 -33.52
N VAL A 758 3.05 11.78 -32.76
CA VAL A 758 2.19 11.76 -31.57
C VAL A 758 0.77 11.32 -31.91
N ALA A 759 0.20 11.80 -33.02
CA ALA A 759 -1.12 11.37 -33.50
C ALA A 759 -1.16 9.89 -33.89
N GLY A 760 -0.03 9.34 -34.34
CA GLY A 760 0.17 7.91 -34.59
C GLY A 760 0.60 7.10 -33.36
N GLU A 761 0.62 7.69 -32.16
CA GLU A 761 1.08 7.08 -30.90
C GLU A 761 2.55 6.59 -30.92
N ASP A 762 3.35 7.12 -31.85
CA ASP A 762 4.76 6.83 -31.98
C ASP A 762 5.59 7.93 -31.31
N PHE A 763 5.70 7.84 -29.98
CA PHE A 763 6.46 8.79 -29.19
C PHE A 763 7.97 8.72 -29.45
N ARG A 764 8.48 7.59 -29.94
CA ARG A 764 9.90 7.46 -30.31
C ARG A 764 10.19 8.31 -31.54
N SER A 765 9.39 8.19 -32.59
CA SER A 765 9.52 9.02 -33.79
C SER A 765 9.28 10.49 -33.49
N ALA A 766 8.36 10.82 -32.57
CA ALA A 766 8.15 12.20 -32.13
C ALA A 766 9.41 12.81 -31.49
N MET A 767 10.05 12.07 -30.58
CA MET A 767 11.32 12.50 -29.96
C MET A 767 12.46 12.60 -30.97
N GLN A 768 12.52 11.69 -31.95
CA GLN A 768 13.51 11.74 -33.02
C GLN A 768 13.32 12.97 -33.92
N ALA A 769 12.08 13.33 -34.26
CA ALA A 769 11.79 14.56 -34.99
C ALA A 769 12.23 15.81 -34.21
N LEU A 770 11.99 15.85 -32.90
CA LEU A 770 12.44 16.97 -32.07
C LEU A 770 13.96 17.04 -31.93
N SER A 771 14.66 15.90 -31.95
CA SER A 771 16.13 15.84 -31.86
C SER A 771 16.85 16.68 -32.93
N THR A 772 16.23 16.85 -34.11
CA THR A 772 16.80 17.63 -35.22
C THR A 772 16.90 19.13 -34.89
N LEU A 773 16.22 19.59 -33.84
CA LEU A 773 16.30 20.97 -33.35
C LEU A 773 17.61 21.26 -32.61
N ARG A 774 18.39 20.26 -32.21
CA ARG A 774 19.68 20.44 -31.50
C ARG A 774 20.57 21.48 -32.20
N ALA A 775 21.00 21.18 -33.42
CA ALA A 775 21.97 22.02 -34.12
C ALA A 775 21.44 23.44 -34.43
N PRO A 776 20.18 23.64 -34.89
CA PRO A 776 19.62 24.97 -35.06
C PRO A 776 19.48 25.77 -33.76
N VAL A 777 19.16 25.12 -32.63
CA VAL A 777 19.04 25.79 -31.32
C VAL A 777 20.40 26.23 -30.79
N ASP A 778 21.41 25.36 -30.89
CA ASP A 778 22.78 25.70 -30.48
C ASP A 778 23.29 26.91 -31.29
N LYS A 779 23.15 26.86 -32.61
CA LYS A 779 23.56 27.95 -33.51
C LYS A 779 22.80 29.25 -33.22
N PHE A 780 21.51 29.19 -32.91
CA PHE A 780 20.75 30.38 -32.52
C PHE A 780 21.33 31.03 -31.25
N PHE A 781 21.69 30.25 -30.23
CA PHE A 781 22.24 30.79 -29.00
C PHE A 781 23.70 31.27 -29.10
N GLU A 782 24.44 30.79 -30.11
CA GLU A 782 25.77 31.29 -30.47
C GLU A 782 25.69 32.61 -31.24
N ASP A 783 24.83 32.69 -32.25
CA ASP A 783 24.80 33.79 -33.23
C ASP A 783 23.82 34.92 -32.88
N VAL A 784 22.82 34.69 -32.01
CA VAL A 784 21.69 35.60 -31.81
C VAL A 784 21.62 36.14 -30.37
N LEU A 785 21.70 37.47 -30.23
CA LEU A 785 21.42 38.15 -28.97
C LEU A 785 19.91 38.36 -28.79
N VAL A 786 19.27 37.65 -27.88
CA VAL A 786 17.81 37.71 -27.68
C VAL A 786 17.34 39.12 -27.26
N ASN A 787 18.10 39.82 -26.41
CA ASN A 787 17.77 41.15 -25.93
C ASN A 787 18.23 42.24 -26.92
N ASP A 788 17.58 42.33 -28.08
CA ASP A 788 17.85 43.36 -29.08
C ASP A 788 17.39 44.75 -28.61
N GLU A 789 18.02 45.82 -29.10
CA GLU A 789 17.62 47.21 -28.82
C GLU A 789 16.25 47.52 -29.45
N ASP A 790 15.95 46.95 -30.63
CA ASP A 790 14.67 47.08 -31.30
C ASP A 790 13.61 46.21 -30.62
N ALA A 791 12.56 46.87 -30.10
CA ALA A 791 11.47 46.20 -29.38
C ALA A 791 10.71 45.18 -30.24
N ALA A 792 10.55 45.42 -31.55
CA ALA A 792 9.83 44.50 -32.44
C ALA A 792 10.66 43.23 -32.71
N ILE A 793 11.98 43.38 -32.86
CA ILE A 793 12.91 42.27 -33.08
C ILE A 793 13.06 41.44 -31.81
N ARG A 794 13.20 42.11 -30.66
CA ARG A 794 13.23 41.44 -29.35
C ARG A 794 11.95 40.63 -29.13
N ALA A 795 10.78 41.19 -29.40
CA ALA A 795 9.50 40.47 -29.30
C ALA A 795 9.42 39.26 -30.25
N ASN A 796 9.96 39.36 -31.47
CA ASN A 796 10.01 38.27 -32.44
C ASN A 796 11.00 37.15 -32.04
N ARG A 797 12.16 37.50 -31.47
CA ARG A 797 13.12 36.53 -30.92
C ARG A 797 12.56 35.80 -29.70
N LEU A 798 11.80 36.49 -28.85
CA LEU A 798 11.06 35.85 -27.75
C LEU A 798 9.97 34.90 -28.27
N ALA A 799 9.32 35.23 -29.38
CA ALA A 799 8.38 34.33 -30.06
C ALA A 799 9.07 33.08 -30.62
N LEU A 800 10.34 33.15 -31.06
CA LEU A 800 11.13 31.96 -31.43
C LEU A 800 11.41 31.07 -30.20
N LEU A 801 11.77 31.65 -29.05
CA LEU A 801 11.95 30.89 -27.81
C LEU A 801 10.63 30.24 -27.35
N LYS A 802 9.52 30.95 -27.47
CA LYS A 802 8.17 30.42 -27.21
C LYS A 802 7.86 29.25 -28.15
N ALA A 803 8.21 29.34 -29.43
CA ALA A 803 8.00 28.28 -30.40
C ALA A 803 8.85 27.03 -30.11
N ILE A 804 10.08 27.17 -29.59
CA ILE A 804 10.86 26.02 -29.08
C ILE A 804 10.15 25.36 -27.91
N ARG A 805 9.70 26.16 -26.92
CA ARG A 805 8.96 25.68 -25.74
C ARG A 805 7.71 24.90 -26.15
N GLU A 806 6.93 25.45 -27.09
CA GLU A 806 5.72 24.81 -27.63
C GLU A 806 6.02 23.52 -28.39
N ALA A 807 7.08 23.50 -29.22
CA ALA A 807 7.50 22.32 -29.96
C ALA A 807 7.83 21.14 -29.01
N THR A 808 8.66 21.39 -27.99
CA THR A 808 9.01 20.36 -26.99
C THR A 808 7.81 19.97 -26.11
N GLY A 809 6.94 20.94 -25.82
CA GLY A 809 5.72 20.75 -25.02
C GLY A 809 4.69 19.81 -25.65
N THR A 810 4.80 19.50 -26.94
CA THR A 810 3.95 18.49 -27.60
C THR A 810 4.16 17.08 -27.06
N VAL A 811 5.34 16.78 -26.50
CA VAL A 811 5.68 15.44 -26.01
C VAL A 811 5.92 15.42 -24.49
N ALA A 812 6.55 16.46 -23.93
CA ALA A 812 6.73 16.60 -22.49
C ALA A 812 7.05 18.05 -22.09
N ASP A 813 6.77 18.40 -20.84
CA ASP A 813 7.21 19.65 -20.22
C ASP A 813 8.68 19.55 -19.77
N PHE A 814 9.60 20.00 -20.63
CA PHE A 814 11.03 19.94 -20.39
C PHE A 814 11.49 20.83 -19.22
N SER A 815 10.65 21.77 -18.77
CA SER A 815 10.97 22.64 -17.63
C SER A 815 10.99 21.88 -16.30
N LYS A 816 10.26 20.76 -16.21
CA LYS A 816 10.16 19.93 -15.00
C LYS A 816 11.28 18.92 -14.86
N ILE A 817 12.04 18.68 -15.93
CA ILE A 817 13.13 17.73 -15.96
C ILE A 817 14.33 18.33 -15.20
N THR A 818 15.02 17.55 -14.36
CA THR A 818 16.18 17.99 -13.57
C THR A 818 17.50 17.49 -14.16
N GLY A 819 18.60 18.18 -13.86
CA GLY A 819 19.91 18.00 -14.53
C GLY A 819 19.99 18.73 -15.86
#